data_AF-A0A971QTK3-F1
#
_entry.id   AF-A0A971QTK3-F1
#
_cell.length_a   1.000
_cell.length_b   1.000
_cell.length_c   1.000
_cell.angle_alpha   90.00
_cell.angle_beta   90.00
_cell.angle_gamma   90.00
#
_symmetry.space_group_name_H-M   'P 1'
#
loop_
_entity.id
_entity.type
_entity.pdbx_description
1 polymer ?
#
loop_
_entity_poly.entity_id
_entity_poly.type
_entity_poly.pdbx_seq_one_letter_code
_entity_poly.pdbx_strand_id
1 'polypeptide(L)'
;MAAILEATGASGVVLDTRGASSREFQEAADSVAPGIIMYSEGMAVPRDMQGIVAGRVHNALYYPPLLNLNKFIKPEFAIFRVAELYKEPILREYNLSFFNGYGTELNIFAPGKPVWAEEQYRYLGRTSRILRENSPHFTSRDYRPLIPTLRDSIWVNEWPLSGKTPEKTLYTIYSILPEGSADPLFEVKPDSAFHFIDLWNHTEALPIKADGKWWMAPVVEGFSGRWLGTNNEGAVGCVARLPRLLDLSLHGDALNITLKKTIAPGTAHNGIDTASSHTGIPPYQNTPARAENQNTHRGPGESPGHLSEKDDSLLVWTGNPEYGKNPLCLPASDTSLFLSDHFGRYEGKFVVQLFQKGFLIDEGIVTILPGTPRLVSNQERPAAFPSGDRDLTGARDLTRAPELTGAPELTGASELNGPSASVRPKIREEKKRAIPRKIPGEMVLVQAGTYVFQATAGDDFIPYPKDNLGREFAMPSFLMDRHPVTNREYTSFLEATGYQPADTANFLKHWKNGTFLPGEGDFPVVYVALEDARAYARWAGKRLPTEVEWQYAAQTPAGNEWPWKQRQPVKRVEQAITATLTVSSLEGLEPGMCNPGNGLPYPVGKYRKGANPFGLQDLVGCVWQLTNDEYLNGSYRYVIMKGGSYFKPSASWWYVQGGPRELHYRQMLLRISPGFERNATVGFRCVRDLR
;
A
#
# COMPACT_ATOMS: atom_id res chain seq x y z
N MET A 1 -6.34 19.28 31.74
CA MET A 1 -5.60 19.14 30.47
C MET A 1 -5.19 20.50 29.93
N ALA A 2 -6.13 21.36 29.53
CA ALA A 2 -5.84 22.72 29.04
C ALA A 2 -4.79 23.48 29.88
N ALA A 3 -5.00 23.56 31.20
CA ALA A 3 -4.04 24.20 32.11
C ALA A 3 -2.62 23.59 32.08
N ILE A 4 -2.47 22.27 31.84
CA ILE A 4 -1.16 21.60 31.73
C ILE A 4 -0.52 21.95 30.39
N LEU A 5 -1.30 21.94 29.30
CA LEU A 5 -0.82 22.29 27.96
C LEU A 5 -0.36 23.75 27.91
N GLU A 6 -1.12 24.66 28.52
CA GLU A 6 -0.76 26.08 28.63
C GLU A 6 0.51 26.26 29.46
N ALA A 7 0.64 25.53 30.58
CA ALA A 7 1.83 25.61 31.44
C ALA A 7 3.09 25.00 30.81
N THR A 8 2.96 24.01 29.93
CA THR A 8 4.09 23.28 29.34
C THR A 8 4.44 23.72 27.92
N GLY A 9 3.52 24.38 27.22
CA GLY A 9 3.67 24.69 25.79
C GLY A 9 3.70 23.45 24.89
N ALA A 10 3.22 22.30 25.35
CA ALA A 10 3.31 21.04 24.61
C ALA A 10 2.41 21.05 23.37
N SER A 11 2.96 20.64 22.22
CA SER A 11 2.22 20.49 20.95
C SER A 11 1.59 19.10 20.77
N GLY A 12 1.69 18.23 21.78
CA GLY A 12 1.11 16.89 21.76
C GLY A 12 1.01 16.25 23.14
N VAL A 13 0.17 15.23 23.23
CA VAL A 13 -0.16 14.49 24.46
C VAL A 13 -0.11 12.99 24.18
N VAL A 14 0.65 12.28 25.02
CA VAL A 14 0.65 10.82 25.08
C VAL A 14 -0.50 10.36 25.96
N LEU A 15 -1.36 9.49 25.46
CA LEU A 15 -2.54 9.01 26.19
C LEU A 15 -2.27 7.79 27.08
N ASP A 16 -1.01 7.39 27.22
CA ASP A 16 -0.56 6.25 28.04
C ASP A 16 -1.41 5.00 27.75
N THR A 17 -2.08 4.43 28.75
CA THR A 17 -2.95 3.24 28.62
C THR A 17 -4.19 3.39 27.72
N ARG A 18 -4.51 4.58 27.18
CA ARG A 18 -5.69 4.78 26.32
C ARG A 18 -5.34 4.70 24.83
N GLY A 19 -6.13 3.91 24.10
CA GLY A 19 -6.03 3.76 22.64
C GLY A 19 -6.78 4.83 21.83
N ALA A 20 -7.57 5.71 22.46
CA ALA A 20 -8.38 6.73 21.80
C ALA A 20 -8.45 8.03 22.63
N SER A 21 -8.66 9.15 21.93
CA SER A 21 -9.08 10.43 22.50
C SER A 21 -10.57 10.66 22.27
N SER A 22 -11.26 11.28 23.22
CA SER A 22 -12.64 11.74 23.00
C SER A 22 -12.66 13.11 22.33
N ARG A 23 -13.80 13.48 21.74
CA ARG A 23 -13.97 14.78 21.11
C ARG A 23 -13.81 15.92 22.11
N GLU A 24 -14.39 15.78 23.29
CA GLU A 24 -14.30 16.76 24.38
C GLU A 24 -12.85 16.94 24.84
N PHE A 25 -12.07 15.85 24.83
CA PHE A 25 -10.67 15.88 25.22
C PHE A 25 -9.80 16.59 24.17
N GLN A 26 -10.07 16.37 22.89
CA GLN A 26 -9.42 17.09 21.79
C GLN A 26 -9.81 18.59 21.81
N GLU A 27 -11.08 18.91 21.96
CA GLU A 27 -11.57 20.31 22.03
C GLU A 27 -10.94 21.07 23.21
N ALA A 28 -10.73 20.42 24.36
CA ALA A 28 -10.04 21.01 25.50
C ALA A 28 -8.53 21.23 25.28
N ALA A 29 -7.90 20.49 24.37
CA ALA A 29 -6.52 20.76 23.96
C ALA A 29 -6.46 21.88 22.93
N ASP A 30 -7.33 21.82 21.92
CA ASP A 30 -7.41 22.83 20.86
C ASP A 30 -7.81 24.22 21.38
N SER A 31 -8.44 24.32 22.56
CA SER A 31 -8.69 25.61 23.22
C SER A 31 -7.42 26.33 23.68
N VAL A 32 -6.30 25.62 23.82
CA VAL A 32 -4.98 26.19 24.17
C VAL A 32 -4.22 26.57 22.90
N ALA A 33 -4.07 25.62 21.99
CA ALA A 33 -3.51 25.83 20.68
C ALA A 33 -4.14 24.85 19.69
N PRO A 34 -4.51 25.29 18.47
CA PRO A 34 -5.12 24.40 17.49
C PRO A 34 -4.11 23.34 17.04
N GLY A 35 -4.58 22.09 16.91
CA GLY A 35 -3.79 21.00 16.33
C GLY A 35 -2.87 20.30 17.31
N ILE A 36 -3.15 20.38 18.62
CA ILE A 36 -2.40 19.58 19.61
C ILE A 36 -2.65 18.10 19.34
N ILE A 37 -1.56 17.37 19.13
CA ILE A 37 -1.58 15.98 18.69
C ILE A 37 -1.91 15.05 19.85
N MET A 38 -2.96 14.24 19.71
CA MET A 38 -3.24 13.11 20.60
C MET A 38 -2.67 11.83 20.00
N TYR A 39 -1.89 11.08 20.78
CA TYR A 39 -1.37 9.79 20.34
C TYR A 39 -1.34 8.73 21.46
N SER A 40 -1.57 7.48 21.08
CA SER A 40 -1.62 6.36 22.02
C SER A 40 -0.23 5.79 22.30
N GLU A 41 0.00 5.35 23.54
CA GLU A 41 1.24 4.64 23.91
C GLU A 41 1.29 3.22 23.33
N GLY A 42 0.16 2.53 23.32
CA GLY A 42 0.00 1.27 22.63
C GLY A 42 -0.38 1.46 21.17
N MET A 43 -0.33 0.37 20.40
CA MET A 43 -0.95 0.33 19.09
C MET A 43 -2.47 0.38 19.25
N ALA A 44 -3.10 1.48 18.80
CA ALA A 44 -4.56 1.58 18.81
C ALA A 44 -5.18 0.58 17.84
N VAL A 45 -6.31 -0.01 18.20
CA VAL A 45 -7.12 -0.78 17.25
C VAL A 45 -7.85 0.18 16.28
N PRO A 46 -8.17 -0.23 15.05
CA PRO A 46 -8.75 0.68 14.05
C PRO A 46 -9.98 1.48 14.46
N ARG A 47 -10.88 0.89 15.27
CA ARG A 47 -12.04 1.59 15.84
C ARG A 47 -11.65 2.80 16.72
N ASP A 48 -10.52 2.71 17.39
CA ASP A 48 -10.04 3.70 18.36
C ASP A 48 -9.17 4.78 17.67
N MET A 49 -8.71 4.52 16.44
CA MET A 49 -7.89 5.43 15.63
C MET A 49 -8.64 6.68 15.13
N GLN A 50 -9.94 6.84 15.38
CA GLN A 50 -10.72 7.98 14.91
C GLN A 50 -10.35 9.29 15.63
N GLY A 51 -10.05 9.21 16.92
CA GLY A 51 -9.72 10.37 17.77
C GLY A 51 -8.23 10.66 17.93
N ILE A 52 -7.36 9.91 17.25
CA ILE A 52 -5.90 10.04 17.35
C ILE A 52 -5.26 9.97 15.97
N VAL A 53 -4.09 10.59 15.83
CA VAL A 53 -3.37 10.65 14.55
C VAL A 53 -2.09 9.82 14.53
N ALA A 54 -1.66 9.34 15.70
CA ALA A 54 -0.47 8.52 15.82
C ALA A 54 -0.57 7.49 16.95
N GLY A 55 0.30 6.49 16.90
CA GLY A 55 0.56 5.56 18.00
C GLY A 55 1.97 4.99 17.93
N ARG A 56 2.45 4.42 19.02
CA ARG A 56 3.75 3.73 19.05
C ARG A 56 3.62 2.22 19.24
N VAL A 57 4.68 1.50 18.86
CA VAL A 57 4.74 0.04 18.89
C VAL A 57 6.07 -0.39 19.48
N HIS A 58 6.02 -1.13 20.58
CA HIS A 58 7.17 -1.80 21.17
C HIS A 58 7.26 -3.22 20.63
N ASN A 59 8.41 -3.65 20.10
CA ASN A 59 8.92 -5.04 19.97
C ASN A 59 7.91 -6.23 19.98
N ALA A 60 6.71 -6.07 19.40
CA ALA A 60 5.57 -6.99 19.56
C ALA A 60 5.24 -7.76 18.27
N LEU A 61 6.04 -7.58 17.22
CA LEU A 61 5.89 -8.28 15.96
C LEU A 61 7.10 -9.21 15.80
N TYR A 62 6.84 -10.49 15.52
CA TYR A 62 7.85 -11.56 15.59
C TYR A 62 8.14 -12.27 14.25
N TYR A 63 7.52 -11.86 13.13
CA TYR A 63 7.69 -12.53 11.81
C TYR A 63 7.82 -11.59 10.59
N PRO A 64 8.92 -11.62 9.83
CA PRO A 64 9.10 -10.77 8.66
C PRO A 64 8.22 -11.23 7.46
N PRO A 65 7.75 -10.29 6.62
CA PRO A 65 7.87 -8.86 6.79
C PRO A 65 6.86 -8.39 7.85
N LEU A 66 7.31 -7.59 8.82
CA LEU A 66 6.46 -7.06 9.88
C LEU A 66 5.58 -5.94 9.29
N LEU A 67 4.51 -6.31 8.58
CA LEU A 67 3.48 -5.37 8.14
C LEU A 67 2.51 -5.11 9.31
N ASN A 68 2.24 -3.85 9.62
CA ASN A 68 1.16 -3.50 10.53
C ASN A 68 -0.08 -3.06 9.73
N LEU A 69 -1.17 -3.82 9.92
CA LEU A 69 -2.44 -3.65 9.23
C LEU A 69 -3.03 -2.25 9.42
N ASN A 70 -2.76 -1.59 10.56
CA ASN A 70 -3.22 -0.23 10.80
C ASN A 70 -2.71 0.76 9.75
N LYS A 71 -1.49 0.56 9.22
CA LYS A 71 -0.98 1.41 8.15
C LYS A 71 -1.77 1.22 6.86
N PHE A 72 -2.11 -0.02 6.55
CA PHE A 72 -2.91 -0.31 5.36
C PHE A 72 -4.33 0.21 5.52
N ILE A 73 -4.92 0.10 6.72
CA ILE A 73 -6.26 0.61 7.04
C ILE A 73 -6.28 2.14 7.09
N LYS A 74 -5.27 2.81 7.61
CA LYS A 74 -5.23 4.28 7.67
C LYS A 74 -3.82 4.75 7.34
N PRO A 75 -3.46 4.88 6.05
CA PRO A 75 -2.11 5.26 5.62
C PRO A 75 -1.58 6.55 6.24
N GLU A 76 -2.47 7.50 6.52
CA GLU A 76 -2.17 8.77 7.20
C GLU A 76 -1.89 8.62 8.69
N PHE A 77 -2.22 7.50 9.32
CA PHE A 77 -1.93 7.25 10.74
C PHE A 77 -0.44 7.01 10.94
N ALA A 78 0.19 7.88 11.73
CA ALA A 78 1.60 7.76 12.01
C ALA A 78 1.86 6.63 13.01
N ILE A 79 2.79 5.76 12.68
CA ILE A 79 3.22 4.66 13.55
C ILE A 79 4.68 4.93 13.89
N PHE A 80 5.01 4.90 15.17
CA PHE A 80 6.39 5.02 15.65
C PHE A 80 6.86 3.69 16.22
N ARG A 81 7.92 3.12 15.65
CA ARG A 81 8.56 1.94 16.24
C ARG A 81 9.60 2.38 17.24
N VAL A 82 9.52 1.82 18.45
CA VAL A 82 10.39 2.22 19.56
C VAL A 82 11.72 1.49 19.44
N ALA A 83 12.81 2.25 19.37
CA ALA A 83 14.18 1.74 19.38
C ALA A 83 14.89 2.11 20.70
N GLU A 84 15.20 1.09 21.50
CA GLU A 84 15.85 1.21 22.81
C GLU A 84 17.38 1.13 22.68
N LEU A 85 18.00 2.18 22.13
CA LEU A 85 19.42 2.21 21.74
C LEU A 85 20.41 1.84 22.86
N TYR A 86 20.01 2.02 24.12
CA TYR A 86 20.82 1.69 25.29
C TYR A 86 20.97 0.19 25.55
N LYS A 87 20.06 -0.66 25.03
CA LYS A 87 20.10 -2.11 25.24
C LYS A 87 21.08 -2.78 24.28
N GLU A 88 21.00 -2.43 23.01
CA GLU A 88 21.77 -3.04 21.92
C GLU A 88 21.71 -2.16 20.65
N PRO A 89 22.52 -2.44 19.62
CA PRO A 89 22.25 -1.95 18.27
C PRO A 89 20.89 -2.47 17.77
N ILE A 90 20.10 -1.63 17.11
CA ILE A 90 18.70 -1.94 16.73
C ILE A 90 18.45 -1.53 15.27
N LEU A 91 19.13 -2.19 14.32
CA LEU A 91 18.94 -1.91 12.90
C LEU A 91 17.58 -2.38 12.37
N ARG A 92 17.05 -3.49 12.89
CA ARG A 92 15.79 -4.08 12.44
C ARG A 92 14.63 -3.11 12.59
N GLU A 93 14.57 -2.35 13.69
CA GLU A 93 13.47 -1.41 13.91
C GLU A 93 13.53 -0.24 12.93
N TYR A 94 14.73 0.30 12.66
CA TYR A 94 14.91 1.36 11.64
C TYR A 94 14.55 0.86 10.24
N ASN A 95 15.00 -0.34 9.89
CA ASN A 95 14.76 -0.95 8.58
C ASN A 95 13.27 -1.13 8.30
N LEU A 96 12.56 -1.72 9.25
CA LEU A 96 11.13 -1.98 9.10
C LEU A 96 10.29 -0.72 9.29
N SER A 97 10.75 0.25 10.10
CA SER A 97 10.12 1.57 10.11
C SER A 97 10.18 2.19 8.72
N PHE A 98 11.35 2.21 8.11
CA PHE A 98 11.56 2.72 6.75
C PHE A 98 10.71 1.97 5.72
N PHE A 99 10.80 0.63 5.72
CA PHE A 99 10.09 -0.23 4.78
C PHE A 99 8.59 0.01 4.77
N ASN A 100 7.99 0.25 5.94
CA ASN A 100 6.54 0.44 6.10
C ASN A 100 6.10 1.92 6.09
N GLY A 101 7.01 2.88 5.86
CA GLY A 101 6.67 4.31 5.91
C GLY A 101 6.27 4.78 7.31
N TYR A 102 6.92 4.25 8.35
CA TYR A 102 6.75 4.58 9.75
C TYR A 102 7.85 5.52 10.23
N GLY A 103 7.57 6.17 11.36
CA GLY A 103 8.60 6.83 12.15
C GLY A 103 9.33 5.86 13.07
N THR A 104 10.39 6.38 13.67
CA THR A 104 11.14 5.74 14.74
C THR A 104 11.13 6.65 15.96
N GLU A 105 10.81 6.09 17.13
CA GLU A 105 10.95 6.75 18.42
C GLU A 105 12.22 6.24 19.09
N LEU A 106 13.16 7.13 19.38
CA LEU A 106 14.38 6.78 20.11
C LEU A 106 14.12 6.85 21.60
N ASN A 107 14.21 5.71 22.28
CA ASN A 107 14.14 5.66 23.73
C ASN A 107 15.57 5.77 24.30
N ILE A 108 15.84 6.90 24.94
CA ILE A 108 17.15 7.29 25.50
C ILE A 108 17.11 7.46 27.04
N PHE A 109 16.19 6.77 27.73
CA PHE A 109 16.04 6.94 29.20
C PHE A 109 17.25 6.50 30.02
N ALA A 110 18.11 5.62 29.49
CA ALA A 110 19.27 5.14 30.22
C ALA A 110 20.45 6.13 30.15
N PRO A 111 21.18 6.35 31.26
CA PRO A 111 22.36 7.20 31.27
C PRO A 111 23.50 6.59 30.46
N GLY A 112 24.29 7.45 29.80
CA GLY A 112 25.44 7.05 29.00
C GLY A 112 25.15 6.94 27.50
N LYS A 113 26.20 7.06 26.69
CA LYS A 113 26.13 6.94 25.23
C LYS A 113 26.87 5.67 24.81
N PRO A 114 26.17 4.63 24.32
CA PRO A 114 26.82 3.43 23.83
C PRO A 114 27.80 3.74 22.69
N VAL A 115 28.87 2.94 22.57
CA VAL A 115 29.90 3.14 21.54
C VAL A 115 29.37 3.01 20.11
N TRP A 116 28.26 2.29 19.93
CA TRP A 116 27.57 2.11 18.64
C TRP A 116 26.56 3.22 18.31
N ALA A 117 26.28 4.16 19.21
CA ALA A 117 25.19 5.13 19.05
C ALA A 117 25.35 6.01 17.80
N GLU A 118 26.58 6.46 17.51
CA GLU A 118 26.88 7.30 16.34
C GLU A 118 26.59 6.59 15.02
N GLU A 119 26.95 5.30 14.93
CA GLU A 119 26.67 4.50 13.74
C GLU A 119 25.17 4.32 13.52
N GLN A 120 24.43 4.04 14.60
CA GLN A 120 22.97 3.91 14.58
C GLN A 120 22.28 5.22 14.19
N TYR A 121 22.77 6.38 14.67
CA TYR A 121 22.24 7.69 14.29
C TYR A 121 22.50 8.03 12.82
N ARG A 122 23.67 7.71 12.27
CA ARG A 122 23.93 7.89 10.84
C ARG A 122 23.00 7.02 10.00
N TYR A 123 22.80 5.77 10.41
CA TYR A 123 21.90 4.85 9.73
C TYR A 123 20.44 5.33 9.77
N LEU A 124 19.94 5.71 10.94
CA LEU A 124 18.61 6.31 11.11
C LEU A 124 18.48 7.63 10.33
N GLY A 125 19.55 8.41 10.25
CA GLY A 125 19.61 9.61 9.42
C GLY A 125 19.33 9.30 7.94
N ARG A 126 19.95 8.26 7.39
CA ARG A 126 19.73 7.83 6.00
C ARG A 126 18.26 7.46 5.75
N THR A 127 17.66 6.64 6.60
CA THR A 127 16.24 6.25 6.45
C THR A 127 15.29 7.43 6.66
N SER A 128 15.51 8.24 7.69
CA SER A 128 14.68 9.40 8.04
C SER A 128 14.69 10.47 6.96
N ARG A 129 15.84 10.66 6.29
CA ARG A 129 15.97 11.59 5.18
C ARG A 129 15.06 11.20 4.03
N ILE A 130 15.15 9.95 3.56
CA ILE A 130 14.29 9.45 2.48
C ILE A 130 12.82 9.56 2.88
N LEU A 131 12.45 9.20 4.13
CA LEU A 131 11.07 9.35 4.61
C LEU A 131 10.58 10.81 4.51
N ARG A 132 11.37 11.77 5.02
CA ARG A 132 11.00 13.19 5.06
C ARG A 132 10.84 13.79 3.67
N GLU A 133 11.83 13.60 2.81
CA GLU A 133 11.87 14.10 1.43
C GLU A 133 10.73 13.54 0.56
N ASN A 134 10.03 12.51 1.05
CA ASN A 134 9.02 11.76 0.31
C ASN A 134 7.69 11.55 1.07
N SER A 135 7.49 12.25 2.19
CA SER A 135 6.37 12.03 3.13
C SER A 135 4.98 11.84 2.49
N PRO A 136 4.57 12.58 1.42
CA PRO A 136 3.26 12.40 0.79
C PRO A 136 3.00 11.00 0.21
N HIS A 137 4.05 10.23 -0.10
CA HIS A 137 3.93 8.86 -0.61
C HIS A 137 3.54 7.89 0.51
N PHE A 138 4.12 8.08 1.69
CA PHE A 138 3.86 7.23 2.84
C PHE A 138 2.51 7.46 3.50
N THR A 139 1.75 8.46 3.05
CA THR A 139 0.35 8.68 3.43
C THR A 139 -0.62 8.41 2.26
N SER A 140 -0.12 7.88 1.16
CA SER A 140 -0.93 7.56 -0.03
C SER A 140 -1.92 6.45 0.26
N ARG A 141 -3.15 6.63 -0.24
CA ARG A 141 -4.21 5.60 -0.22
C ARG A 141 -4.06 4.57 -1.32
N ASP A 142 -3.19 4.84 -2.30
CA ASP A 142 -2.86 3.91 -3.37
C ASP A 142 -1.71 2.96 -2.99
N TYR A 143 -1.32 2.94 -1.70
CA TYR A 143 -0.29 2.06 -1.15
C TYR A 143 -0.56 0.58 -1.48
N ARG A 144 0.43 -0.09 -2.08
CA ARG A 144 0.39 -1.51 -2.39
C ARG A 144 1.51 -2.24 -1.63
N PRO A 145 1.21 -2.79 -0.44
CA PRO A 145 2.17 -3.58 0.30
C PRO A 145 2.51 -4.89 -0.42
N LEU A 146 3.74 -5.37 -0.24
CA LEU A 146 4.16 -6.73 -0.59
C LEU A 146 3.81 -7.12 -2.03
N ILE A 147 4.21 -6.30 -2.99
CA ILE A 147 4.07 -6.63 -4.42
C ILE A 147 4.86 -7.92 -4.72
N PRO A 148 4.42 -8.73 -5.71
CA PRO A 148 5.10 -9.99 -6.04
C PRO A 148 6.58 -9.79 -6.38
N THR A 149 7.43 -10.64 -5.79
CA THR A 149 8.88 -10.68 -6.01
C THR A 149 9.30 -12.04 -6.57
N LEU A 150 10.43 -12.07 -7.29
CA LEU A 150 11.02 -13.30 -7.84
C LEU A 150 11.82 -14.12 -6.81
N ARG A 151 12.04 -13.58 -5.62
CA ARG A 151 12.90 -14.16 -4.60
C ARG A 151 12.25 -14.08 -3.23
N ASP A 152 12.28 -15.19 -2.50
CA ASP A 152 11.86 -15.25 -1.10
C ASP A 152 12.80 -14.44 -0.21
N SER A 153 12.34 -14.10 1.00
CA SER A 153 13.12 -13.34 2.00
C SER A 153 13.55 -11.93 1.56
N ILE A 154 12.92 -11.40 0.52
CA ILE A 154 13.00 -10.02 0.10
C ILE A 154 11.59 -9.54 -0.31
N TRP A 155 11.18 -8.42 0.26
CA TRP A 155 9.84 -7.87 0.11
C TRP A 155 9.90 -6.45 -0.41
N VAL A 156 8.91 -6.08 -1.21
CA VAL A 156 8.81 -4.77 -1.83
C VAL A 156 7.43 -4.18 -1.57
N ASN A 157 7.39 -2.92 -1.17
CA ASN A 157 6.18 -2.12 -1.04
C ASN A 157 6.18 -1.05 -2.12
N GLU A 158 5.06 -0.85 -2.81
CA GLU A 158 4.87 0.21 -3.81
C GLU A 158 4.04 1.35 -3.21
N TRP A 159 4.58 2.58 -3.28
CA TRP A 159 3.99 3.81 -2.77
C TRP A 159 3.79 4.81 -3.91
N PRO A 160 2.68 4.68 -4.66
CA PRO A 160 2.42 5.58 -5.78
C PRO A 160 1.75 6.87 -5.28
N LEU A 161 2.03 7.95 -5.99
CA LEU A 161 1.37 9.24 -5.83
C LEU A 161 0.58 9.57 -7.12
N SER A 162 -0.25 8.63 -7.56
CA SER A 162 -1.01 8.72 -8.80
C SER A 162 -2.02 9.88 -8.77
N GLY A 163 -2.21 10.53 -9.91
CA GLY A 163 -3.14 11.66 -10.03
C GLY A 163 -2.67 12.96 -9.35
N LYS A 164 -1.45 13.00 -8.81
CA LYS A 164 -0.78 14.24 -8.38
C LYS A 164 0.35 14.59 -9.35
N THR A 165 0.61 15.88 -9.50
CA THR A 165 1.72 16.39 -10.34
C THR A 165 2.82 16.94 -9.44
N PRO A 166 4.08 16.49 -9.58
CA PRO A 166 4.52 15.43 -10.49
C PRO A 166 4.09 14.03 -10.04
N GLU A 167 3.83 13.16 -11.02
CA GLU A 167 3.61 11.74 -10.74
C GLU A 167 4.93 11.12 -10.30
N LYS A 168 4.91 10.37 -9.20
CA LYS A 168 6.08 9.71 -8.63
C LYS A 168 5.66 8.43 -7.94
N THR A 169 6.54 7.43 -7.95
CA THR A 169 6.31 6.16 -7.24
C THR A 169 7.56 5.73 -6.52
N LEU A 170 7.43 5.34 -5.27
CA LEU A 170 8.53 4.79 -4.48
C LEU A 170 8.33 3.31 -4.25
N TYR A 171 9.45 2.59 -4.26
CA TYR A 171 9.53 1.19 -3.92
C TYR A 171 10.45 1.09 -2.70
N THR A 172 9.91 0.73 -1.54
CA THR A 172 10.75 0.38 -0.38
C THR A 172 11.00 -1.11 -0.39
N ILE A 173 12.25 -1.49 -0.15
CA ILE A 173 12.70 -2.89 -0.18
C ILE A 173 13.19 -3.26 1.21
N TYR A 174 12.83 -4.45 1.69
CA TYR A 174 13.36 -5.05 2.90
C TYR A 174 13.83 -6.46 2.60
N SER A 175 15.06 -6.79 2.98
CA SER A 175 15.65 -8.11 2.77
C SER A 175 16.20 -8.65 4.08
N ILE A 176 16.07 -9.97 4.28
CA ILE A 176 16.77 -10.71 5.35
C ILE A 176 17.83 -11.65 4.78
N LEU A 177 18.29 -11.42 3.54
CA LEU A 177 19.36 -12.19 2.91
C LEU A 177 20.73 -11.66 3.38
N PRO A 178 21.54 -12.42 4.16
CA PRO A 178 22.83 -11.95 4.65
C PRO A 178 23.81 -11.58 3.53
N GLU A 179 23.73 -12.27 2.38
CA GLU A 179 24.57 -12.03 1.21
C GLU A 179 24.19 -10.77 0.42
N GLY A 180 23.06 -10.13 0.73
CA GLY A 180 22.50 -9.03 -0.06
C GLY A 180 21.85 -9.51 -1.35
N SER A 181 21.48 -8.57 -2.22
CA SER A 181 20.87 -8.89 -3.52
C SER A 181 21.06 -7.75 -4.52
N ALA A 182 21.27 -8.11 -5.79
CA ALA A 182 21.23 -7.20 -6.94
C ALA A 182 20.57 -7.89 -8.16
N ASP A 183 19.80 -8.95 -7.92
CA ASP A 183 19.14 -9.73 -8.97
C ASP A 183 17.81 -9.08 -9.42
N PRO A 184 17.29 -9.41 -10.62
CA PRO A 184 15.92 -9.08 -11.01
C PRO A 184 14.92 -9.48 -9.91
N LEU A 185 14.13 -8.52 -9.44
CA LEU A 185 13.32 -8.68 -8.23
C LEU A 185 11.83 -8.50 -8.46
N PHE A 186 11.38 -7.35 -8.98
CA PHE A 186 9.97 -7.03 -9.17
C PHE A 186 9.69 -6.41 -10.54
N GLU A 187 8.50 -6.65 -11.07
CA GLU A 187 8.11 -6.19 -12.41
C GLU A 187 7.84 -4.68 -12.40
N VAL A 188 8.33 -3.97 -13.42
CA VAL A 188 8.10 -2.55 -13.66
C VAL A 188 7.67 -2.30 -15.09
N LYS A 189 7.12 -1.12 -15.38
CA LYS A 189 6.79 -0.69 -16.74
C LYS A 189 7.62 0.55 -17.09
N PRO A 190 8.69 0.40 -17.90
CA PRO A 190 9.48 1.55 -18.33
C PRO A 190 8.64 2.51 -19.16
N ASP A 191 8.89 3.80 -18.96
CA ASP A 191 8.26 4.90 -19.66
C ASP A 191 9.35 5.95 -19.92
N SER A 192 9.47 6.43 -21.16
CA SER A 192 10.46 7.43 -21.55
C SER A 192 10.33 8.78 -20.81
N ALA A 193 9.14 9.10 -20.30
CA ALA A 193 8.92 10.30 -19.49
C ALA A 193 9.46 10.17 -18.05
N PHE A 194 9.86 8.96 -17.65
CA PHE A 194 10.31 8.63 -16.30
C PHE A 194 11.68 7.95 -16.32
N HIS A 195 12.29 7.91 -15.15
CA HIS A 195 13.47 7.11 -14.86
C HIS A 195 13.42 6.54 -13.47
N PHE A 196 14.30 5.58 -13.21
CA PHE A 196 14.37 4.96 -11.90
C PHE A 196 15.70 5.31 -11.26
N ILE A 197 15.64 5.79 -10.02
CA ILE A 197 16.81 6.10 -9.21
C ILE A 197 16.75 5.22 -7.96
N ASP A 198 17.84 4.54 -7.65
CA ASP A 198 18.06 3.95 -6.33
C ASP A 198 18.35 5.10 -5.36
N LEU A 199 17.36 5.53 -4.59
CA LEU A 199 17.50 6.60 -3.59
C LEU A 199 18.31 6.17 -2.37
N TRP A 200 18.53 4.87 -2.17
CA TRP A 200 19.42 4.40 -1.12
C TRP A 200 20.87 4.63 -1.54
N ASN A 201 21.25 4.15 -2.71
CA ASN A 201 22.61 4.22 -3.23
C ASN A 201 22.91 5.47 -4.06
N HIS A 202 21.88 6.26 -4.37
CA HIS A 202 21.89 7.44 -5.26
C HIS A 202 22.44 7.11 -6.65
N THR A 203 21.93 6.09 -7.32
CA THR A 203 22.41 5.64 -8.65
C THR A 203 21.25 5.44 -9.61
N GLU A 204 21.48 5.62 -10.91
CA GLU A 204 20.45 5.28 -11.90
C GLU A 204 20.20 3.76 -11.88
N ALA A 205 18.94 3.37 -11.72
CA ALA A 205 18.52 1.99 -11.63
C ALA A 205 17.88 1.59 -12.97
N LEU A 206 18.57 0.79 -13.78
CA LEU A 206 18.08 0.44 -15.11
C LEU A 206 17.25 -0.85 -15.07
N PRO A 207 15.98 -0.85 -15.51
CA PRO A 207 15.19 -2.06 -15.64
C PRO A 207 15.82 -3.06 -16.63
N ILE A 208 15.77 -4.34 -16.30
CA ILE A 208 16.30 -5.45 -17.11
C ILE A 208 15.14 -6.14 -17.84
N LYS A 209 15.26 -6.33 -19.15
CA LYS A 209 14.23 -7.03 -19.95
C LYS A 209 14.48 -8.54 -19.94
N ALA A 210 13.51 -9.32 -19.45
CA ALA A 210 13.54 -10.79 -19.45
C ALA A 210 12.12 -11.36 -19.61
N ASP A 211 11.96 -12.42 -20.42
CA ASP A 211 10.68 -13.11 -20.67
C ASP A 211 9.51 -12.20 -21.09
N GLY A 212 9.81 -11.18 -21.90
CA GLY A 212 8.83 -10.20 -22.37
C GLY A 212 8.38 -9.17 -21.31
N LYS A 213 8.94 -9.25 -20.09
CA LYS A 213 8.69 -8.34 -18.97
C LYS A 213 9.94 -7.50 -18.66
N TRP A 214 9.75 -6.46 -17.86
CA TRP A 214 10.82 -5.61 -17.36
C TRP A 214 10.90 -5.73 -15.85
N TRP A 215 12.12 -5.94 -15.36
CA TRP A 215 12.38 -6.24 -13.96
C TRP A 215 13.31 -5.20 -13.35
N MET A 216 13.00 -4.74 -12.16
CA MET A 216 13.90 -3.91 -11.38
C MET A 216 14.84 -4.79 -10.57
N ALA A 217 16.13 -4.42 -10.53
CA ALA A 217 17.18 -5.14 -9.82
C ALA A 217 17.86 -4.20 -8.80
N PRO A 218 17.18 -3.85 -7.69
CA PRO A 218 17.73 -2.92 -6.71
C PRO A 218 18.91 -3.53 -5.97
N VAL A 219 19.92 -2.71 -5.65
CA VAL A 219 21.06 -3.15 -4.83
C VAL A 219 20.70 -3.03 -3.36
N VAL A 220 20.56 -4.17 -2.70
CA VAL A 220 20.39 -4.28 -1.25
C VAL A 220 21.67 -4.86 -0.66
N GLU A 221 22.32 -4.08 0.20
CA GLU A 221 23.57 -4.49 0.86
C GLU A 221 23.36 -5.71 1.77
N GLY A 222 24.36 -6.59 1.82
CA GLY A 222 24.38 -7.72 2.74
C GLY A 222 24.67 -7.28 4.19
N PHE A 223 24.42 -8.18 5.12
CA PHE A 223 24.68 -7.98 6.55
C PHE A 223 25.23 -9.27 7.18
N SER A 224 25.75 -9.18 8.41
CA SER A 224 26.32 -10.36 9.06
C SER A 224 25.25 -11.41 9.33
N GLY A 225 25.42 -12.63 8.80
CA GLY A 225 24.47 -13.74 9.01
C GLY A 225 24.21 -14.09 10.48
N ARG A 226 25.11 -13.72 11.39
CA ARG A 226 24.92 -13.86 12.86
C ARG A 226 23.78 -12.99 13.41
N TRP A 227 23.30 -12.02 12.63
CA TRP A 227 22.20 -11.14 13.02
C TRP A 227 20.82 -11.69 12.67
N LEU A 228 20.71 -12.77 11.90
CA LEU A 228 19.43 -13.42 11.63
C LEU A 228 18.72 -13.79 12.94
N GLY A 229 17.44 -13.44 13.06
CA GLY A 229 16.63 -13.65 14.26
C GLY A 229 16.90 -12.66 15.40
N THR A 230 17.74 -11.63 15.18
CA THR A 230 18.07 -10.60 16.20
C THR A 230 17.46 -9.24 15.86
N ASN A 231 17.58 -8.27 16.78
CA ASN A 231 17.18 -6.88 16.54
C ASN A 231 18.08 -6.12 15.52
N ASN A 232 19.06 -6.80 14.93
CA ASN A 232 19.93 -6.27 13.87
C ASN A 232 19.70 -6.94 12.51
N GLU A 233 18.71 -7.81 12.39
CA GLU A 233 18.46 -8.53 11.15
C GLU A 233 17.92 -7.62 10.03
N GLY A 234 18.39 -7.91 8.82
CA GLY A 234 17.88 -7.35 7.59
C GLY A 234 18.57 -6.07 7.13
N ALA A 235 18.27 -5.72 5.89
CA ALA A 235 18.75 -4.55 5.18
C ALA A 235 17.60 -3.94 4.36
N VAL A 236 17.76 -2.68 3.96
CA VAL A 236 16.76 -1.97 3.17
C VAL A 236 17.35 -1.39 1.89
N GLY A 237 16.47 -1.13 0.93
CA GLY A 237 16.75 -0.35 -0.26
C GLY A 237 15.56 0.53 -0.61
N CYS A 238 15.76 1.48 -1.53
CA CYS A 238 14.69 2.32 -2.01
C CYS A 238 14.91 2.69 -3.47
N VAL A 239 13.96 2.35 -4.34
CA VAL A 239 13.96 2.78 -5.74
C VAL A 239 12.81 3.75 -5.95
N ALA A 240 13.05 4.83 -6.68
CA ALA A 240 12.03 5.79 -7.06
C ALA A 240 11.87 5.82 -8.57
N ARG A 241 10.64 5.66 -9.06
CA ARG A 241 10.25 6.07 -10.42
C ARG A 241 9.97 7.58 -10.36
N LEU A 242 10.89 8.37 -10.88
CA LEU A 242 10.82 9.83 -10.92
C LEU A 242 10.48 10.29 -12.35
N PRO A 243 9.75 11.39 -12.52
CA PRO A 243 9.64 12.05 -13.83
C PRO A 243 11.02 12.55 -14.26
N ARG A 244 11.35 12.51 -15.56
CA ARG A 244 12.59 13.10 -16.07
C ARG A 244 12.42 14.63 -16.21
N LEU A 245 12.63 15.36 -15.13
CA LEU A 245 12.56 16.83 -15.07
C LEU A 245 13.95 17.47 -15.19
N LEU A 246 15.00 16.78 -14.74
CA LEU A 246 16.39 17.19 -14.85
C LEU A 246 17.01 16.67 -16.14
N ASP A 247 17.59 17.58 -16.91
CA ASP A 247 18.51 17.27 -18.00
C ASP A 247 19.90 17.78 -17.62
N LEU A 248 20.85 16.85 -17.50
CA LEU A 248 22.19 17.12 -16.96
C LEU A 248 23.22 16.83 -18.05
N SER A 249 24.02 17.84 -18.40
CA SER A 249 25.16 17.67 -19.30
C SER A 249 26.44 18.11 -18.59
N LEU A 250 27.45 17.24 -18.59
CA LEU A 250 28.76 17.52 -18.02
C LEU A 250 29.80 17.57 -19.13
N HIS A 251 30.46 18.71 -19.30
CA HIS A 251 31.55 18.91 -20.26
C HIS A 251 32.80 19.39 -19.52
N GLY A 252 33.76 18.49 -19.31
CA GLY A 252 34.90 18.76 -18.42
C GLY A 252 34.41 18.90 -16.97
N ASP A 253 34.54 20.10 -16.40
CA ASP A 253 34.01 20.46 -15.07
C ASP A 253 32.81 21.42 -15.13
N ALA A 254 32.36 21.81 -16.33
CA ALA A 254 31.14 22.58 -16.52
C ALA A 254 29.92 21.66 -16.50
N LEU A 255 29.08 21.82 -15.47
CA LEU A 255 27.79 21.15 -15.35
C LEU A 255 26.69 22.12 -15.80
N ASN A 256 25.96 21.75 -16.85
CA ASN A 256 24.71 22.41 -17.23
C ASN A 256 23.53 21.59 -16.71
N ILE A 257 22.60 22.30 -16.07
CA ILE A 257 21.36 21.77 -15.50
C ILE A 257 20.22 22.49 -16.21
N THR A 258 19.38 21.74 -16.93
CA THR A 258 18.18 22.26 -17.58
C THR A 258 16.94 21.59 -17.00
N LEU A 259 15.93 22.40 -16.69
CA LEU A 259 14.66 21.94 -16.11
C LEU A 259 13.61 21.82 -17.22
N LYS A 260 13.08 20.61 -17.42
CA LYS A 260 11.92 20.42 -18.31
C LYS A 260 10.68 21.00 -17.64
N LYS A 261 10.01 21.93 -18.31
CA LYS A 261 8.72 22.47 -17.84
C LYS A 261 7.74 21.34 -17.57
N THR A 262 7.03 21.44 -16.45
CA THR A 262 6.10 20.44 -15.92
C THR A 262 5.24 19.86 -17.03
N ILE A 263 5.36 18.55 -17.27
CA ILE A 263 4.52 17.82 -18.21
C ILE A 263 3.07 17.98 -17.72
N ALA A 264 2.23 18.66 -18.51
CA ALA A 264 0.81 18.77 -18.25
C ALA A 264 0.20 17.35 -18.20
N PRO A 265 -0.77 17.07 -17.31
CA PRO A 265 -1.35 15.74 -17.19
C PRO A 265 -1.99 15.32 -18.53
N GLY A 266 -1.44 14.26 -19.13
CA GLY A 266 -1.97 13.65 -20.34
C GLY A 266 -3.32 12.97 -20.08
N THR A 267 -4.34 13.44 -20.80
CA THR A 267 -5.59 12.75 -21.18
C THR A 267 -6.34 11.96 -20.10
N ALA A 268 -7.45 12.55 -19.65
CA ALA A 268 -8.51 11.95 -18.86
C ALA A 268 -9.14 10.72 -19.53
N HIS A 269 -9.31 9.65 -18.74
CA HIS A 269 -10.38 8.68 -18.95
C HIS A 269 -11.66 9.22 -18.30
N ASN A 270 -12.70 9.42 -19.12
CA ASN A 270 -14.02 9.92 -18.71
C ASN A 270 -14.90 8.86 -18.02
N GLY A 271 -15.67 9.32 -17.02
CA GLY A 271 -16.90 8.71 -16.47
C GLY A 271 -16.69 8.01 -15.11
N ILE A 272 -17.35 8.36 -14.00
CA ILE A 272 -18.74 8.83 -13.80
C ILE A 272 -18.83 9.80 -12.59
N ASP A 273 -19.73 10.77 -12.73
CA ASP A 273 -20.04 11.89 -11.83
C ASP A 273 -20.85 11.57 -10.55
N THR A 274 -20.53 12.35 -9.51
CA THR A 274 -21.37 13.01 -8.47
C THR A 274 -22.46 12.28 -7.65
N ALA A 275 -22.22 12.19 -6.34
CA ALA A 275 -23.09 12.58 -5.19
C ALA A 275 -22.34 12.14 -3.90
N SER A 276 -22.26 12.83 -2.75
CA SER A 276 -22.91 14.00 -2.18
C SER A 276 -22.04 14.57 -1.06
N SER A 277 -22.25 15.85 -0.78
CA SER A 277 -21.63 16.75 0.19
C SER A 277 -21.59 16.34 1.67
N HIS A 278 -20.60 16.95 2.36
CA HIS A 278 -20.46 17.21 3.81
C HIS A 278 -19.68 16.21 4.68
N THR A 279 -18.35 16.42 4.73
CA THR A 279 -17.52 16.58 5.96
C THR A 279 -16.07 16.87 5.53
N GLY A 280 -15.82 18.10 5.06
CA GLY A 280 -14.45 18.53 4.73
C GLY A 280 -13.76 19.10 5.96
N ILE A 281 -12.82 18.35 6.54
CA ILE A 281 -11.77 18.92 7.40
C ILE A 281 -10.81 19.66 6.44
N PRO A 282 -10.50 20.95 6.65
CA PRO A 282 -9.62 21.69 5.75
C PRO A 282 -8.18 21.16 5.82
N PRO A 283 -7.41 21.25 4.73
CA PRO A 283 -6.01 20.83 4.71
C PRO A 283 -5.18 21.71 5.66
N TYR A 284 -4.43 21.05 6.53
CA TYR A 284 -3.52 21.63 7.53
C TYR A 284 -2.48 22.54 6.84
N GLN A 285 -2.51 23.84 7.14
CA GLN A 285 -1.44 24.75 6.78
C GLN A 285 -0.36 24.70 7.87
N ASN A 286 0.80 24.12 7.54
CA ASN A 286 1.99 24.22 8.39
C ASN A 286 2.38 25.69 8.55
N THR A 287 2.21 26.21 9.76
CA THR A 287 2.78 27.50 10.18
C THR A 287 3.80 27.17 11.26
N PRO A 288 5.10 27.47 11.10
CA PRO A 288 6.06 27.22 12.15
C PRO A 288 5.78 28.17 13.32
N ALA A 289 5.67 27.59 14.51
CA ALA A 289 5.53 28.32 15.76
C ALA A 289 6.79 29.15 16.01
N ARG A 290 6.62 30.46 16.17
CA ARG A 290 7.61 31.36 16.72
C ARG A 290 7.90 30.94 18.16
N ALA A 291 9.13 30.55 18.45
CA ALA A 291 9.68 30.54 19.80
C ALA A 291 10.91 31.45 19.80
N GLU A 292 10.68 32.75 19.98
CA GLU A 292 11.71 33.64 20.50
C GLU A 292 11.73 33.43 22.02
N ASN A 293 12.84 32.90 22.54
CA ASN A 293 13.25 33.34 23.86
C ASN A 293 14.78 33.47 23.94
N GLN A 294 15.15 34.66 24.36
CA GLN A 294 16.48 35.26 24.27
C GLN A 294 17.40 34.62 25.31
N ASN A 295 18.59 34.17 24.88
CA ASN A 295 19.78 34.29 25.72
C ASN A 295 21.03 34.46 24.86
N THR A 296 21.80 35.46 25.26
CA THR A 296 22.83 36.15 24.52
C THR A 296 24.17 35.42 24.49
N HIS A 297 24.73 35.19 23.30
CA HIS A 297 26.15 35.38 23.01
C HIS A 297 26.36 35.63 21.51
N ARG A 298 26.99 36.77 21.17
CA ARG A 298 27.33 37.16 19.79
C ARG A 298 28.69 36.60 19.37
N GLY A 299 28.74 36.10 18.12
CA GLY A 299 29.89 36.12 17.21
C GLY A 299 30.34 34.74 16.68
N PRO A 300 31.00 34.65 15.50
CA PRO A 300 30.76 35.32 14.21
C PRO A 300 30.60 34.32 13.04
N GLY A 301 29.87 34.69 11.98
CA GLY A 301 29.82 33.92 10.72
C GLY A 301 28.44 33.83 10.11
N GLU A 302 27.98 34.91 9.46
CA GLU A 302 26.87 34.81 8.52
C GLU A 302 27.28 33.87 7.37
N SER A 303 26.59 32.73 7.27
CA SER A 303 26.71 31.79 6.15
C SER A 303 25.68 32.18 5.08
N PRO A 304 26.00 32.05 3.77
CA PRO A 304 25.15 32.59 2.71
C PRO A 304 23.90 31.72 2.49
N GLY A 305 22.74 32.40 2.43
CA GLY A 305 21.53 31.96 1.71
C GLY A 305 20.74 30.77 2.30
N HIS A 306 19.96 30.99 3.35
CA HIS A 306 18.86 30.08 3.71
C HIS A 306 17.67 30.31 2.76
N LEU A 307 17.53 29.45 1.74
CA LEU A 307 16.26 29.29 1.01
C LEU A 307 15.21 28.74 1.98
N SER A 308 13.99 29.28 1.96
CA SER A 308 12.94 28.84 2.87
C SER A 308 12.43 27.45 2.49
N GLU A 309 11.88 26.67 3.43
CA GLU A 309 11.22 25.37 3.13
C GLU A 309 10.10 25.47 2.07
N LYS A 310 9.68 26.69 1.71
CA LYS A 310 8.61 26.95 0.74
C LYS A 310 9.09 27.15 -0.70
N ASP A 311 10.39 27.34 -0.93
CA ASP A 311 10.93 27.66 -2.24
C ASP A 311 11.42 26.39 -2.97
N ASP A 312 11.11 26.30 -4.26
CA ASP A 312 11.61 25.22 -5.13
C ASP A 312 13.13 25.38 -5.30
N SER A 313 13.87 24.30 -5.11
CA SER A 313 15.34 24.34 -4.98
C SER A 313 16.05 23.21 -5.72
N LEU A 314 17.28 23.49 -6.12
CA LEU A 314 18.25 22.55 -6.67
C LEU A 314 19.39 22.35 -5.68
N LEU A 315 19.66 21.10 -5.32
CA LEU A 315 20.77 20.72 -4.44
C LEU A 315 21.81 19.93 -5.23
N VAL A 316 23.06 20.38 -5.22
CA VAL A 316 24.19 19.66 -5.82
C VAL A 316 25.11 19.15 -4.72
N TRP A 317 25.30 17.84 -4.68
CA TRP A 317 26.07 17.13 -3.65
C TRP A 317 27.33 16.52 -4.22
N THR A 318 28.39 16.44 -3.39
CA THR A 318 29.55 15.57 -3.64
C THR A 318 29.33 14.21 -2.96
N GLY A 319 29.44 13.13 -3.72
CA GLY A 319 29.11 11.78 -3.27
C GLY A 319 27.63 11.60 -2.91
N ASN A 320 27.33 10.65 -2.03
CA ASN A 320 25.97 10.41 -1.56
C ASN A 320 25.53 11.53 -0.61
N PRO A 321 24.32 12.08 -0.81
CA PRO A 321 23.69 13.01 0.12
C PRO A 321 23.46 12.40 1.53
N GLU A 322 23.85 13.09 2.59
CA GLU A 322 23.79 12.61 3.98
C GLU A 322 23.67 13.75 5.01
N TYR A 323 23.10 13.47 6.19
CA TYR A 323 23.09 14.42 7.31
C TYR A 323 24.53 14.65 7.81
N GLY A 324 25.09 15.83 7.52
CA GLY A 324 26.48 16.19 7.85
C GLY A 324 27.29 16.71 6.67
N LYS A 325 26.82 16.48 5.44
CA LYS A 325 27.35 17.15 4.23
C LYS A 325 26.52 18.39 3.90
N ASN A 326 27.18 19.39 3.33
CA ASN A 326 26.54 20.60 2.83
C ASN A 326 26.46 20.55 1.30
N PRO A 327 25.26 20.59 0.70
CA PRO A 327 25.13 20.75 -0.74
C PRO A 327 25.37 22.19 -1.16
N LEU A 328 25.67 22.41 -2.44
CA LEU A 328 25.43 23.69 -3.07
C LEU A 328 23.92 23.83 -3.29
N CYS A 329 23.33 24.88 -2.73
CA CYS A 329 21.91 25.17 -2.83
C CYS A 329 21.67 26.28 -3.86
N LEU A 330 20.80 26.02 -4.84
CA LEU A 330 20.49 26.89 -5.96
C LEU A 330 18.96 27.03 -6.11
N PRO A 331 18.45 28.14 -6.66
CA PRO A 331 17.06 28.22 -7.07
C PRO A 331 16.74 27.18 -8.14
N ALA A 332 15.51 26.67 -8.19
CA ALA A 332 15.06 25.75 -9.22
C ALA A 332 14.88 26.45 -10.59
N SER A 333 15.99 26.70 -11.29
CA SER A 333 16.05 27.26 -12.63
C SER A 333 17.19 26.66 -13.45
N ASP A 334 17.09 26.79 -14.78
CA ASP A 334 18.20 26.48 -15.68
C ASP A 334 19.47 27.19 -15.21
N THR A 335 20.54 26.43 -15.02
CA THR A 335 21.78 26.92 -14.44
C THR A 335 22.98 26.19 -15.04
N SER A 336 24.07 26.92 -15.24
CA SER A 336 25.37 26.36 -15.60
C SER A 336 26.39 26.77 -14.54
N LEU A 337 27.20 25.83 -14.09
CA LEU A 337 28.22 26.07 -13.07
C LEU A 337 29.47 25.23 -13.31
N PHE A 338 30.63 25.78 -12.93
CA PHE A 338 31.88 25.02 -12.88
C PHE A 338 31.97 24.33 -11.52
N LEU A 339 32.03 23.00 -11.53
CA LEU A 339 32.09 22.21 -10.29
C LEU A 339 33.36 22.52 -9.49
N SER A 340 34.44 22.94 -10.15
CA SER A 340 35.69 23.38 -9.51
C SER A 340 35.52 24.57 -8.57
N ASP A 341 34.63 25.50 -8.92
CA ASP A 341 34.49 26.78 -8.23
C ASP A 341 33.79 26.59 -6.88
N HIS A 342 32.98 25.53 -6.77
CA HIS A 342 32.20 25.21 -5.58
C HIS A 342 32.74 24.01 -4.79
N PHE A 343 33.34 23.03 -5.47
CA PHE A 343 33.74 21.75 -4.87
C PHE A 343 35.24 21.45 -5.04
N GLY A 344 36.03 22.41 -5.52
CA GLY A 344 37.45 22.25 -5.74
C GLY A 344 37.77 21.13 -6.73
N ARG A 345 38.84 20.38 -6.46
CA ARG A 345 39.30 19.29 -7.33
C ARG A 345 38.63 17.95 -7.03
N TYR A 346 37.44 17.93 -6.45
CA TYR A 346 36.72 16.69 -6.21
C TYR A 346 36.46 15.98 -7.55
N GLU A 347 36.88 14.72 -7.64
CA GLU A 347 36.62 13.81 -8.74
C GLU A 347 35.77 12.65 -8.20
N GLY A 348 34.78 12.23 -8.97
CA GLY A 348 33.82 11.23 -8.55
C GLY A 348 32.38 11.69 -8.78
N LYS A 349 31.50 11.13 -7.96
CA LYS A 349 30.05 11.21 -8.11
C LYS A 349 29.50 12.54 -7.61
N PHE A 350 28.61 13.14 -8.38
CA PHE A 350 27.75 14.24 -7.98
C PHE A 350 26.28 13.83 -8.10
N VAL A 351 25.49 14.23 -7.10
CA VAL A 351 24.04 14.02 -7.09
C VAL A 351 23.36 15.37 -7.18
N VAL A 352 22.48 15.54 -8.15
CA VAL A 352 21.69 16.75 -8.37
C VAL A 352 20.24 16.42 -8.03
N GLN A 353 19.67 17.09 -7.03
CA GLN A 353 18.30 16.85 -6.58
C GLN A 353 17.44 18.08 -6.83
N LEU A 354 16.26 17.89 -7.41
CA LEU A 354 15.24 18.91 -7.59
C LEU A 354 14.16 18.73 -6.52
N PHE A 355 13.93 19.79 -5.75
CA PHE A 355 12.92 19.85 -4.70
C PHE A 355 11.81 20.83 -5.07
N GLN A 356 10.58 20.44 -4.78
CA GLN A 356 9.41 21.31 -4.83
C GLN A 356 8.72 21.31 -3.47
N LYS A 357 8.57 22.49 -2.86
CA LYS A 357 7.98 22.66 -1.52
C LYS A 357 8.57 21.70 -0.47
N GLY A 358 9.88 21.49 -0.50
CA GLY A 358 10.60 20.60 0.42
C GLY A 358 10.51 19.09 0.10
N PHE A 359 9.85 18.68 -0.98
CA PHE A 359 9.80 17.27 -1.41
C PHE A 359 10.66 17.00 -2.63
N LEU A 360 11.38 15.88 -2.63
CA LEU A 360 12.18 15.45 -3.77
C LEU A 360 11.25 15.10 -4.93
N ILE A 361 11.39 15.79 -6.06
CA ILE A 361 10.59 15.53 -7.26
C ILE A 361 11.40 14.91 -8.39
N ASP A 362 12.70 15.16 -8.45
CA ASP A 362 13.61 14.47 -9.38
C ASP A 362 15.05 14.40 -8.83
N GLU A 363 15.83 13.43 -9.30
CA GLU A 363 17.24 13.25 -8.97
C GLU A 363 18.01 12.79 -10.23
N GLY A 364 19.15 13.41 -10.48
CA GLY A 364 20.08 13.02 -11.54
C GLY A 364 21.49 12.85 -10.99
N ILE A 365 22.26 11.98 -11.64
CA ILE A 365 23.62 11.64 -11.23
C ILE A 365 24.58 11.96 -12.38
N VAL A 366 25.67 12.65 -12.06
CA VAL A 366 26.80 12.86 -12.97
C VAL A 366 28.09 12.43 -12.28
N THR A 367 29.07 11.96 -13.04
CA THR A 367 30.35 11.51 -12.48
C THR A 367 31.49 12.12 -13.25
N ILE A 368 32.41 12.79 -12.55
CA ILE A 368 33.71 13.16 -13.09
C ILE A 368 34.63 11.94 -12.91
N LEU A 369 35.10 11.36 -14.02
CA LEU A 369 36.06 10.26 -13.96
C LEU A 369 37.40 10.76 -13.41
N PRO A 370 38.09 9.99 -12.56
CA PRO A 370 39.41 10.37 -12.08
C PRO A 370 40.38 10.64 -13.23
N GLY A 371 41.15 11.73 -13.14
CA GLY A 371 42.08 12.15 -14.19
C GLY A 371 41.44 12.83 -15.40
N THR A 372 40.19 13.29 -15.29
CA THR A 372 39.53 14.08 -16.33
C THR A 372 40.24 15.44 -16.49
N PRO A 373 40.75 15.80 -17.69
CA PRO A 373 41.44 17.07 -17.90
C PRO A 373 40.50 18.26 -17.66
N ARG A 374 40.97 19.24 -16.89
CA ARG A 374 40.23 20.49 -16.60
C ARG A 374 40.87 21.69 -17.27
N LEU A 375 40.06 22.63 -17.71
CA LEU A 375 40.55 23.89 -18.27
C LEU A 375 41.01 24.80 -17.12
N VAL A 376 42.32 24.85 -16.88
CA VAL A 376 42.93 25.64 -15.78
C VAL A 376 43.30 27.08 -16.18
N SER A 377 43.20 27.43 -17.46
CA SER A 377 43.47 28.77 -17.93
C SER A 377 42.65 29.08 -19.18
N ASN A 378 42.10 30.28 -19.22
CA ASN A 378 41.52 30.87 -20.41
C ASN A 378 42.44 32.02 -20.84
N GLN A 379 42.95 32.02 -22.07
CA GLN A 379 43.64 33.19 -22.59
C GLN A 379 42.60 34.23 -23.00
N GLU A 380 42.42 35.26 -22.20
CA GLU A 380 41.77 36.48 -22.68
C GLU A 380 42.71 37.17 -23.68
N ARG A 381 42.31 37.20 -24.96
CA ARG A 381 42.92 38.13 -25.92
C ARG A 381 42.43 39.53 -25.56
N PRO A 382 43.32 40.51 -25.30
CA PRO A 382 42.90 41.90 -25.16
C PRO A 382 42.16 42.35 -26.42
N ALA A 383 41.07 43.09 -26.25
CA ALA A 383 40.34 43.70 -27.35
C ALA A 383 41.32 44.50 -28.24
N ALA A 384 41.25 44.26 -29.55
CA ALA A 384 42.07 44.97 -30.52
C ALA A 384 41.88 46.49 -30.37
N PHE A 385 42.99 47.23 -30.37
CA PHE A 385 43.00 48.68 -30.40
C PHE A 385 42.16 49.21 -31.58
N PRO A 386 41.38 50.29 -31.40
CA PRO A 386 40.58 50.85 -32.47
C PRO A 386 41.47 51.52 -33.51
N SER A 387 41.57 50.93 -34.70
CA SER A 387 42.08 51.62 -35.88
C SER A 387 41.00 52.57 -36.38
N GLY A 388 41.15 53.86 -36.09
CA GLY A 388 40.44 54.90 -36.82
C GLY A 388 41.01 55.03 -38.22
N ASP A 389 40.16 55.03 -39.24
CA ASP A 389 40.21 56.08 -40.25
C ASP A 389 38.88 56.20 -40.99
N ARG A 390 38.70 57.39 -41.58
CA ARG A 390 37.42 58.03 -41.91
C ARG A 390 36.78 57.53 -43.20
N ASP A 391 35.46 57.45 -43.14
CA ASP A 391 34.42 58.06 -44.01
C ASP A 391 34.74 58.32 -45.49
N LEU A 392 33.81 58.01 -46.39
CA LEU A 392 33.33 58.88 -47.49
C LEU A 392 32.33 58.18 -48.44
N THR A 393 31.20 58.88 -48.66
CA THR A 393 30.24 58.87 -49.80
C THR A 393 29.35 57.62 -49.99
N GLY A 394 28.03 57.69 -50.22
CA GLY A 394 27.11 58.77 -50.57
C GLY A 394 26.44 58.48 -51.93
N ALA A 395 25.20 57.94 -51.97
CA ALA A 395 24.16 58.22 -52.98
C ALA A 395 22.91 57.30 -52.83
N ARG A 396 21.74 57.92 -53.08
CA ARG A 396 20.35 57.39 -53.18
C ARG A 396 20.22 56.45 -54.41
N ASP A 397 19.18 55.62 -54.63
CA ASP A 397 17.76 55.96 -54.70
C ASP A 397 16.88 54.72 -55.08
N LEU A 398 15.61 54.75 -54.63
CA LEU A 398 14.34 54.24 -55.21
C LEU A 398 14.18 52.85 -55.88
N THR A 399 13.20 52.07 -55.41
CA THR A 399 11.89 51.72 -56.08
C THR A 399 11.26 50.46 -55.43
N ARG A 400 10.11 50.57 -54.71
CA ARG A 400 8.69 50.46 -55.12
C ARG A 400 8.17 49.00 -55.29
N ALA A 401 7.18 48.65 -54.46
CA ALA A 401 6.34 47.43 -54.49
C ALA A 401 5.33 47.43 -55.68
N PRO A 402 4.59 46.33 -55.93
CA PRO A 402 3.30 46.15 -55.24
C PRO A 402 2.87 44.69 -54.93
N GLU A 403 1.84 44.59 -54.08
CA GLU A 403 1.00 43.43 -53.74
C GLU A 403 0.07 42.98 -54.89
N LEU A 404 -0.57 41.80 -54.74
CA LEU A 404 -2.02 41.50 -54.93
C LEU A 404 -2.28 39.97 -54.83
N THR A 405 -2.95 39.48 -53.78
CA THR A 405 -4.36 38.99 -53.69
C THR A 405 -4.65 37.53 -54.07
N GLY A 406 -5.49 36.87 -53.25
CA GLY A 406 -6.47 35.87 -53.72
C GLY A 406 -6.81 34.74 -52.75
N ALA A 407 -7.85 34.92 -51.94
CA ALA A 407 -8.66 33.81 -51.37
C ALA A 407 -9.71 33.34 -52.43
N PRO A 408 -10.31 32.14 -52.27
CA PRO A 408 -11.60 32.11 -51.56
C PRO A 408 -11.86 30.86 -50.69
N GLU A 409 -12.76 31.04 -49.72
CA GLU A 409 -13.54 29.99 -49.05
C GLU A 409 -14.65 29.45 -49.98
N LEU A 410 -15.16 28.24 -49.69
CA LEU A 410 -16.61 27.95 -49.55
C LEU A 410 -16.86 26.47 -49.18
N THR A 411 -17.47 26.29 -47.99
CA THR A 411 -18.66 25.47 -47.65
C THR A 411 -18.84 24.02 -48.13
N GLY A 412 -19.27 23.16 -47.18
CA GLY A 412 -20.08 21.98 -47.52
C GLY A 412 -20.21 20.98 -46.38
N ALA A 413 -21.23 21.13 -45.54
CA ALA A 413 -21.67 20.16 -44.55
C ALA A 413 -22.36 18.93 -45.20
N SER A 414 -22.21 17.74 -44.60
CA SER A 414 -23.32 16.78 -44.54
C SER A 414 -23.15 15.81 -43.36
N GLU A 415 -24.27 15.63 -42.67
CA GLU A 415 -24.50 14.79 -41.51
C GLU A 415 -24.48 13.30 -41.87
N LEU A 416 -24.00 12.46 -40.95
CA LEU A 416 -24.50 11.08 -40.82
C LEU A 416 -24.67 10.73 -39.33
N ASN A 417 -25.95 10.50 -39.00
CA ASN A 417 -26.48 10.10 -37.71
C ASN A 417 -26.26 8.61 -37.41
N GLY A 418 -26.07 8.30 -36.12
CA GLY A 418 -26.63 7.12 -35.45
C GLY A 418 -25.64 6.03 -34.99
N PRO A 419 -26.01 5.20 -34.00
CA PRO A 419 -26.66 5.56 -32.74
C PRO A 419 -25.96 4.96 -31.50
N SER A 420 -26.10 5.68 -30.38
CA SER A 420 -25.89 5.19 -29.02
C SER A 420 -27.00 4.19 -28.67
N ALA A 421 -26.63 2.93 -28.42
CA ALA A 421 -27.53 1.91 -27.89
C ALA A 421 -27.15 1.61 -26.44
N SER A 422 -27.91 2.21 -25.52
CA SER A 422 -28.06 1.76 -24.14
C SER A 422 -28.73 0.39 -24.13
N VAL A 423 -27.96 -0.66 -23.90
CA VAL A 423 -28.52 -2.01 -23.71
C VAL A 423 -29.04 -2.12 -22.28
N ARG A 424 -30.30 -1.73 -22.08
CA ARG A 424 -31.11 -2.29 -20.99
C ARG A 424 -31.28 -3.79 -21.26
N PRO A 425 -31.06 -4.69 -20.29
CA PRO A 425 -31.32 -6.11 -20.52
C PRO A 425 -32.82 -6.29 -20.72
N LYS A 426 -33.20 -6.78 -21.90
CA LYS A 426 -34.55 -7.30 -22.13
C LYS A 426 -34.73 -8.51 -21.20
N ILE A 427 -35.75 -8.43 -20.34
CA ILE A 427 -36.28 -9.57 -19.61
C ILE A 427 -36.69 -10.61 -20.66
N ARG A 428 -35.91 -11.67 -20.76
CA ARG A 428 -36.23 -12.84 -21.57
C ARG A 428 -37.06 -13.73 -20.66
N GLU A 429 -38.30 -14.02 -21.03
CA GLU A 429 -39.10 -15.04 -20.35
C GLU A 429 -38.27 -16.30 -20.17
N GLU A 430 -38.06 -16.69 -18.91
CA GLU A 430 -37.35 -17.91 -18.54
C GLU A 430 -38.17 -19.11 -19.02
N LYS A 431 -37.76 -19.71 -20.15
CA LYS A 431 -38.06 -21.12 -20.39
C LYS A 431 -37.45 -21.90 -19.24
N LYS A 432 -38.28 -22.55 -18.41
CA LYS A 432 -37.88 -23.52 -17.36
C LYS A 432 -36.73 -24.39 -17.88
N ARG A 433 -35.49 -24.07 -17.48
CA ARG A 433 -34.32 -24.86 -17.86
C ARG A 433 -34.45 -26.22 -17.20
N ALA A 434 -34.34 -27.28 -18.01
CA ALA A 434 -34.48 -28.64 -17.53
C ALA A 434 -33.37 -28.93 -16.51
N ILE A 435 -33.74 -29.42 -15.33
CA ILE A 435 -32.79 -29.87 -14.31
C ILE A 435 -31.96 -31.01 -14.94
N PRO A 436 -30.61 -30.94 -14.89
CA PRO A 436 -29.78 -31.98 -15.48
C PRO A 436 -30.09 -33.34 -14.86
N ARG A 437 -30.31 -34.36 -15.70
CA ARG A 437 -30.66 -35.74 -15.26
C ARG A 437 -29.60 -36.41 -14.39
N LYS A 438 -28.37 -35.88 -14.35
CA LYS A 438 -27.27 -36.34 -13.49
C LYS A 438 -26.52 -35.13 -12.94
N ILE A 439 -26.61 -34.90 -11.62
CA ILE A 439 -25.87 -33.84 -10.93
C ILE A 439 -24.39 -34.27 -10.88
N PRO A 440 -23.43 -33.46 -11.37
CA PRO A 440 -22.01 -33.81 -11.31
C PRO A 440 -21.49 -33.82 -9.87
N GLY A 441 -20.80 -34.90 -9.48
CA GLY A 441 -20.12 -35.02 -8.19
C GLY A 441 -21.05 -34.88 -6.98
N GLU A 442 -20.50 -34.38 -5.86
CA GLU A 442 -21.24 -34.09 -4.62
C GLU A 442 -21.91 -32.70 -4.62
N MET A 443 -22.26 -32.13 -5.78
CA MET A 443 -23.00 -30.86 -5.81
C MET A 443 -24.47 -31.06 -5.44
N VAL A 444 -25.10 -29.98 -4.98
CA VAL A 444 -26.49 -29.90 -4.56
C VAL A 444 -27.22 -28.89 -5.44
N LEU A 445 -28.45 -29.22 -5.86
CA LEU A 445 -29.31 -28.29 -6.58
C LEU A 445 -29.88 -27.26 -5.61
N VAL A 446 -29.49 -26.00 -5.81
CA VAL A 446 -30.15 -24.85 -5.20
C VAL A 446 -31.32 -24.47 -6.11
N GLN A 447 -32.54 -24.63 -5.61
CA GLN A 447 -33.75 -24.33 -6.39
C GLN A 447 -33.88 -22.82 -6.65
N ALA A 448 -34.58 -22.45 -7.72
CA ALA A 448 -34.86 -21.05 -8.00
C ALA A 448 -35.85 -20.50 -6.99
N GLY A 449 -35.78 -19.20 -6.74
CA GLY A 449 -36.72 -18.50 -5.87
C GLY A 449 -36.32 -17.04 -5.68
N THR A 450 -37.08 -16.33 -4.87
CA THR A 450 -36.78 -14.94 -4.54
C THR A 450 -36.31 -14.85 -3.09
N TYR A 451 -35.47 -13.86 -2.80
CA TYR A 451 -35.11 -13.51 -1.44
C TYR A 451 -34.72 -12.03 -1.32
N VAL A 452 -34.88 -11.48 -0.12
CA VAL A 452 -34.42 -10.13 0.20
C VAL A 452 -33.05 -10.22 0.85
N PHE A 453 -32.05 -9.55 0.26
CA PHE A 453 -30.70 -9.56 0.81
C PHE A 453 -30.59 -8.63 2.02
N GLN A 454 -30.19 -9.21 3.15
CA GLN A 454 -29.90 -8.50 4.39
C GLN A 454 -28.50 -8.88 4.85
N ALA A 455 -27.72 -7.95 5.36
CA ALA A 455 -26.40 -8.28 5.88
C ALA A 455 -26.05 -7.51 7.14
N THR A 456 -25.29 -8.15 8.02
CA THR A 456 -24.70 -7.55 9.22
C THR A 456 -23.19 -7.74 9.21
N ALA A 457 -22.46 -6.85 9.87
CA ALA A 457 -21.01 -6.95 10.04
C ALA A 457 -20.64 -6.73 11.51
N GLY A 458 -19.45 -7.16 11.89
CA GLY A 458 -18.94 -6.99 13.25
C GLY A 458 -18.18 -5.70 13.50
N ASP A 459 -17.95 -4.92 12.44
CA ASP A 459 -17.17 -3.70 12.41
C ASP A 459 -17.73 -2.73 11.35
N ASP A 460 -17.44 -1.44 11.50
CA ASP A 460 -17.89 -0.37 10.59
C ASP A 460 -16.78 0.64 10.24
N PHE A 461 -15.55 0.43 10.73
CA PHE A 461 -14.44 1.36 10.51
C PHE A 461 -13.96 1.37 9.04
N ILE A 462 -14.12 0.26 8.31
CA ILE A 462 -14.09 0.24 6.85
C ILE A 462 -15.53 0.09 6.35
N PRO A 463 -16.06 1.02 5.54
CA PRO A 463 -17.43 0.94 5.06
C PRO A 463 -17.67 -0.31 4.20
N TYR A 464 -18.61 -1.15 4.64
CA TYR A 464 -19.13 -2.28 3.86
C TYR A 464 -20.08 -1.82 2.75
N PRO A 465 -20.19 -2.59 1.64
CA PRO A 465 -21.06 -2.23 0.53
C PRO A 465 -22.53 -2.23 0.96
N LYS A 466 -23.28 -1.22 0.55
CA LYS A 466 -24.71 -1.04 0.90
C LYS A 466 -25.65 -1.29 -0.28
N ASP A 467 -25.15 -1.35 -1.50
CA ASP A 467 -25.95 -1.36 -2.75
C ASP A 467 -26.94 -2.51 -2.88
N ASN A 468 -26.69 -3.63 -2.19
CA ASN A 468 -27.56 -4.81 -2.22
C ASN A 468 -28.52 -4.89 -1.02
N LEU A 469 -28.32 -4.09 0.03
CA LEU A 469 -29.11 -4.18 1.26
C LEU A 469 -30.58 -3.84 1.00
N GLY A 470 -31.48 -4.72 1.44
CA GLY A 470 -32.92 -4.58 1.27
C GLY A 470 -33.43 -4.83 -0.15
N ARG A 471 -32.56 -5.14 -1.12
CA ARG A 471 -32.99 -5.48 -2.48
C ARG A 471 -33.51 -6.92 -2.53
N GLU A 472 -34.58 -7.11 -3.27
CA GLU A 472 -35.07 -8.42 -3.66
C GLU A 472 -34.30 -8.93 -4.89
N PHE A 473 -33.87 -10.19 -4.84
CA PHE A 473 -33.21 -10.88 -5.94
C PHE A 473 -34.04 -12.08 -6.36
N ALA A 474 -34.31 -12.19 -7.67
CA ALA A 474 -34.76 -13.43 -8.28
C ALA A 474 -33.54 -14.30 -8.59
N MET A 475 -33.38 -15.38 -7.84
CA MET A 475 -32.25 -16.29 -7.98
C MET A 475 -32.62 -17.47 -8.88
N PRO A 476 -31.92 -17.66 -10.02
CA PRO A 476 -32.13 -18.84 -10.86
C PRO A 476 -31.63 -20.10 -10.14
N SER A 477 -32.02 -21.29 -10.63
CA SER A 477 -31.47 -22.54 -10.12
C SER A 477 -30.01 -22.69 -10.55
N PHE A 478 -29.16 -23.12 -9.61
CA PHE A 478 -27.76 -23.43 -9.84
C PHE A 478 -27.32 -24.61 -8.96
N LEU A 479 -26.14 -25.16 -9.24
CA LEU A 479 -25.53 -26.19 -8.40
C LEU A 479 -24.52 -25.53 -7.46
N MET A 480 -24.47 -25.96 -6.21
CA MET A 480 -23.44 -25.58 -5.25
C MET A 480 -22.80 -26.82 -4.64
N ASP A 481 -21.48 -26.79 -4.41
CA ASP A 481 -20.80 -27.87 -3.71
C ASP A 481 -21.42 -28.10 -2.32
N ARG A 482 -21.73 -29.37 -1.99
CA ARG A 482 -22.31 -29.74 -0.69
C ARG A 482 -21.43 -29.29 0.47
N HIS A 483 -20.12 -29.39 0.29
CA HIS A 483 -19.07 -29.08 1.27
C HIS A 483 -18.07 -28.06 0.71
N PRO A 484 -17.25 -27.42 1.56
CA PRO A 484 -16.03 -26.76 1.11
C PRO A 484 -15.10 -27.74 0.39
N VAL A 485 -14.30 -27.21 -0.55
CA VAL A 485 -13.31 -28.01 -1.30
C VAL A 485 -12.33 -28.65 -0.33
N THR A 486 -12.04 -29.92 -0.52
CA THR A 486 -11.17 -30.72 0.37
C THR A 486 -9.72 -30.73 -0.09
N ASN A 487 -8.79 -31.09 0.81
CA ASN A 487 -7.39 -31.30 0.47
C ASN A 487 -7.22 -32.34 -0.66
N ARG A 488 -8.00 -33.42 -0.64
CA ARG A 488 -7.98 -34.48 -1.66
C ARG A 488 -8.36 -33.96 -3.04
N GLU A 489 -9.45 -33.20 -3.13
CA GLU A 489 -9.89 -32.60 -4.40
C GLU A 489 -8.87 -31.57 -4.92
N TYR A 490 -8.32 -30.75 -4.02
CA TYR A 490 -7.30 -29.78 -4.39
C TYR A 490 -6.00 -30.44 -4.86
N THR A 491 -5.64 -31.59 -4.29
CA THR A 491 -4.48 -32.39 -4.75
C THR A 491 -4.66 -32.83 -6.20
N SER A 492 -5.85 -33.32 -6.57
CA SER A 492 -6.15 -33.69 -7.97
C SER A 492 -6.03 -32.50 -8.94
N PHE A 493 -6.35 -31.28 -8.48
CA PHE A 493 -6.12 -30.05 -9.26
C PHE A 493 -4.63 -29.79 -9.49
N LEU A 494 -3.81 -29.87 -8.44
CA LEU A 494 -2.37 -29.63 -8.56
C LEU A 494 -1.70 -30.67 -9.46
N GLU A 495 -2.02 -31.95 -9.27
CA GLU A 495 -1.49 -33.05 -10.09
C GLU A 495 -1.88 -32.91 -11.57
N ALA A 496 -3.10 -32.47 -11.87
CA ALA A 496 -3.59 -32.35 -13.24
C ALA A 496 -3.06 -31.11 -13.97
N THR A 497 -2.65 -30.06 -13.26
CA THR A 497 -2.34 -28.75 -13.86
C THR A 497 -0.90 -28.30 -13.68
N GLY A 498 -0.17 -28.85 -12.69
CA GLY A 498 1.11 -28.30 -12.27
C GLY A 498 1.00 -26.87 -11.72
N TYR A 499 -0.16 -26.47 -11.21
CA TYR A 499 -0.42 -25.10 -10.78
C TYR A 499 0.55 -24.66 -9.68
N GLN A 500 1.22 -23.54 -9.92
CA GLN A 500 2.04 -22.82 -8.94
C GLN A 500 1.64 -21.34 -8.97
N PRO A 501 1.31 -20.73 -7.83
CA PRO A 501 1.01 -19.30 -7.78
C PRO A 501 2.28 -18.47 -7.98
N ALA A 502 2.12 -17.23 -8.46
CA ALA A 502 3.23 -16.30 -8.67
C ALA A 502 3.94 -15.89 -7.36
N ASP A 503 3.18 -15.77 -6.27
CA ASP A 503 3.68 -15.62 -4.90
C ASP A 503 3.40 -16.95 -4.19
N THR A 504 4.43 -17.62 -3.66
CA THR A 504 4.32 -18.91 -2.94
C THR A 504 4.22 -18.75 -1.42
N ALA A 505 4.31 -17.53 -0.88
CA ALA A 505 4.24 -17.30 0.55
C ALA A 505 2.93 -17.85 1.14
N ASN A 506 3.05 -18.63 2.21
CA ASN A 506 1.95 -19.32 2.89
C ASN A 506 1.07 -20.23 1.99
N PHE A 507 1.42 -20.49 0.72
CA PHE A 507 0.62 -21.37 -0.15
C PHE A 507 0.59 -22.79 0.41
N LEU A 508 -0.60 -23.28 0.74
CA LEU A 508 -0.82 -24.59 1.36
C LEU A 508 0.11 -24.85 2.56
N LYS A 509 0.36 -23.83 3.38
CA LYS A 509 1.33 -23.89 4.50
C LYS A 509 1.09 -25.05 5.48
N HIS A 510 -0.16 -25.51 5.61
CA HIS A 510 -0.51 -26.64 6.47
C HIS A 510 -0.02 -27.99 5.94
N TRP A 511 0.33 -28.08 4.65
CA TRP A 511 0.88 -29.28 4.04
C TRP A 511 2.35 -29.46 4.42
N LYS A 512 2.77 -30.72 4.58
CA LYS A 512 4.17 -31.09 4.83
C LYS A 512 4.73 -31.80 3.61
N ASN A 513 5.89 -31.35 3.15
CA ASN A 513 6.56 -31.92 1.97
C ASN A 513 5.65 -31.97 0.72
N GLY A 514 4.83 -30.94 0.52
CA GLY A 514 3.94 -30.83 -0.64
C GLY A 514 2.66 -31.66 -0.59
N THR A 515 2.31 -32.27 0.56
CA THR A 515 1.05 -33.02 0.74
C THR A 515 0.43 -32.81 2.12
N PHE A 516 -0.88 -33.06 2.24
CA PHE A 516 -1.59 -33.12 3.53
C PHE A 516 -1.20 -34.38 4.34
N LEU A 517 -1.45 -34.39 5.66
CA LEU A 517 -1.10 -35.54 6.51
C LEU A 517 -2.07 -36.72 6.31
N PRO A 518 -1.64 -37.97 6.58
CA PRO A 518 -2.53 -39.12 6.53
C PRO A 518 -3.80 -38.92 7.37
N GLY A 519 -4.97 -39.12 6.75
CA GLY A 519 -6.28 -38.89 7.37
C GLY A 519 -6.86 -37.48 7.19
N GLU A 520 -6.12 -36.53 6.61
CA GLU A 520 -6.59 -35.15 6.40
C GLU A 520 -7.18 -34.90 5.00
N GLY A 521 -7.36 -35.95 4.18
CA GLY A 521 -7.82 -35.82 2.81
C GLY A 521 -9.20 -35.14 2.69
N ASP A 522 -10.08 -35.38 3.66
CA ASP A 522 -11.45 -34.86 3.67
C ASP A 522 -11.58 -33.57 4.50
N PHE A 523 -10.46 -32.97 4.93
CA PHE A 523 -10.46 -31.66 5.59
C PHE A 523 -10.55 -30.56 4.53
N PRO A 524 -11.18 -29.41 4.85
CA PRO A 524 -11.26 -28.29 3.92
C PRO A 524 -9.85 -27.80 3.57
N VAL A 525 -9.61 -27.52 2.28
CA VAL A 525 -8.39 -26.85 1.86
C VAL A 525 -8.41 -25.40 2.37
N VAL A 526 -7.28 -24.99 2.96
CA VAL A 526 -7.04 -23.66 3.52
C VAL A 526 -5.69 -23.15 3.03
N TYR A 527 -5.24 -21.97 3.46
CA TYR A 527 -4.00 -21.37 2.96
C TYR A 527 -4.01 -21.17 1.43
N VAL A 528 -5.16 -20.76 0.91
CA VAL A 528 -5.41 -20.42 -0.50
C VAL A 528 -5.90 -18.98 -0.61
N ALA A 529 -5.41 -18.23 -1.59
CA ALA A 529 -5.86 -16.89 -1.94
C ALA A 529 -7.09 -16.96 -2.88
N LEU A 530 -7.70 -15.81 -3.17
CA LEU A 530 -8.81 -15.72 -4.12
C LEU A 530 -8.41 -16.23 -5.52
N GLU A 531 -7.20 -15.91 -5.97
CA GLU A 531 -6.65 -16.33 -7.25
C GLU A 531 -6.50 -17.86 -7.34
N ASP A 532 -6.03 -18.48 -6.25
CA ASP A 532 -5.85 -19.93 -6.13
C ASP A 532 -7.22 -20.64 -6.21
N ALA A 533 -8.21 -20.12 -5.48
CA ALA A 533 -9.57 -20.64 -5.47
C ALA A 533 -10.27 -20.50 -6.84
N ARG A 534 -10.06 -19.37 -7.53
CA ARG A 534 -10.56 -19.16 -8.89
C ARG A 534 -9.88 -20.07 -9.91
N ALA A 535 -8.58 -20.33 -9.76
CA ALA A 535 -7.85 -21.25 -10.64
C ALA A 535 -8.40 -22.67 -10.52
N TYR A 536 -8.57 -23.16 -9.29
CA TYR A 536 -9.24 -24.44 -9.02
C TYR A 536 -10.64 -24.50 -9.61
N ALA A 537 -11.47 -23.47 -9.35
CA ALA A 537 -12.86 -23.45 -9.80
C ALA A 537 -12.94 -23.53 -11.33
N ARG A 538 -12.09 -22.80 -12.06
CA ARG A 538 -12.01 -22.86 -13.52
C ARG A 538 -11.61 -24.25 -14.01
N TRP A 539 -10.59 -24.87 -13.43
CA TRP A 539 -10.16 -26.23 -13.77
C TRP A 539 -11.29 -27.25 -13.56
N ALA A 540 -12.02 -27.13 -12.45
CA ALA A 540 -13.14 -28.02 -12.13
C ALA A 540 -14.40 -27.76 -13.00
N GLY A 541 -14.36 -26.78 -13.92
CA GLY A 541 -15.53 -26.38 -14.72
C GLY A 541 -16.64 -25.74 -13.89
N LYS A 542 -16.27 -25.03 -12.82
CA LYS A 542 -17.11 -24.33 -11.85
C LYS A 542 -16.72 -22.85 -11.77
N ARG A 543 -17.28 -22.12 -10.81
CA ARG A 543 -16.88 -20.77 -10.39
C ARG A 543 -17.06 -20.59 -8.88
N LEU A 544 -16.54 -19.52 -8.30
CA LEU A 544 -16.89 -19.13 -6.93
C LEU A 544 -18.30 -18.53 -6.89
N PRO A 545 -19.06 -18.70 -5.79
CA PRO A 545 -20.36 -18.05 -5.61
C PRO A 545 -20.18 -16.53 -5.43
N THR A 546 -21.16 -15.75 -5.87
CA THR A 546 -21.30 -14.37 -5.36
C THR A 546 -21.75 -14.40 -3.89
N GLU A 547 -21.60 -13.31 -3.15
CA GLU A 547 -22.10 -13.12 -1.79
C GLU A 547 -23.61 -13.37 -1.75
N VAL A 548 -24.31 -12.84 -2.75
CA VAL A 548 -25.76 -12.96 -2.92
C VAL A 548 -26.17 -14.42 -3.15
N GLU A 549 -25.46 -15.14 -4.02
CA GLU A 549 -25.71 -16.57 -4.27
C GLU A 549 -25.40 -17.43 -3.04
N TRP A 550 -24.28 -17.15 -2.37
CA TRP A 550 -23.89 -17.88 -1.17
C TRP A 550 -24.95 -17.73 -0.08
N GLN A 551 -25.38 -16.49 0.17
CA GLN A 551 -26.36 -16.21 1.20
C GLN A 551 -27.73 -16.80 0.85
N TYR A 552 -28.18 -16.67 -0.40
CA TYR A 552 -29.42 -17.31 -0.85
C TYR A 552 -29.38 -18.84 -0.66
N ALA A 553 -28.31 -19.48 -1.12
CA ALA A 553 -28.13 -20.91 -1.01
C ALA A 553 -28.14 -21.36 0.45
N ALA A 554 -27.55 -20.57 1.35
CA ALA A 554 -27.48 -20.87 2.77
C ALA A 554 -28.82 -20.64 3.50
N GLN A 555 -29.43 -19.46 3.33
CA GLN A 555 -30.64 -19.03 4.04
C GLN A 555 -31.91 -19.66 3.49
N THR A 556 -31.89 -20.09 2.22
CA THR A 556 -33.07 -20.47 1.42
C THR A 556 -34.04 -19.29 1.23
N PRO A 557 -35.12 -19.42 0.44
CA PRO A 557 -36.16 -18.38 0.35
C PRO A 557 -36.78 -18.00 1.70
N ALA A 558 -36.67 -18.86 2.72
CA ALA A 558 -37.19 -18.61 4.06
C ALA A 558 -36.39 -17.55 4.85
N GLY A 559 -35.21 -17.13 4.38
CA GLY A 559 -34.41 -16.13 5.08
C GLY A 559 -33.86 -16.59 6.43
N ASN A 560 -33.57 -17.89 6.58
CA ASN A 560 -33.15 -18.47 7.86
C ASN A 560 -31.88 -17.78 8.40
N GLU A 561 -31.85 -17.54 9.71
CA GLU A 561 -30.67 -16.97 10.39
C GLU A 561 -29.51 -17.98 10.44
N TRP A 562 -29.83 -19.25 10.63
CA TRP A 562 -28.91 -20.39 10.69
C TRP A 562 -29.27 -21.43 9.62
N PRO A 563 -28.36 -22.33 9.20
CA PRO A 563 -28.66 -23.33 8.18
C PRO A 563 -29.83 -24.26 8.55
N TRP A 564 -30.03 -24.49 9.85
CA TRP A 564 -31.12 -25.28 10.41
C TRP A 564 -32.13 -24.38 11.15
N LYS A 565 -33.29 -24.95 11.48
CA LYS A 565 -34.27 -24.30 12.34
C LYS A 565 -33.77 -24.31 13.78
N GLN A 566 -33.24 -23.18 14.22
CA GLN A 566 -32.73 -23.00 15.57
C GLN A 566 -33.87 -22.92 16.60
N ARG A 567 -33.77 -23.69 17.70
CA ARG A 567 -34.78 -23.77 18.77
C ARG A 567 -34.68 -22.65 19.80
N GLN A 568 -33.46 -22.18 20.07
CA GLN A 568 -33.21 -21.12 21.05
C GLN A 568 -32.42 -19.99 20.38
N PRO A 569 -32.71 -18.71 20.67
CA PRO A 569 -31.90 -17.61 20.17
C PRO A 569 -30.43 -17.82 20.51
N VAL A 570 -29.57 -17.71 19.50
CA VAL A 570 -28.11 -17.77 19.72
C VAL A 570 -27.64 -16.41 20.18
N LYS A 571 -26.83 -16.38 21.25
CA LYS A 571 -26.24 -15.15 21.76
C LYS A 571 -24.73 -15.28 21.80
N ARG A 572 -24.05 -14.24 21.33
CA ARG A 572 -22.61 -14.06 21.59
C ARG A 572 -22.45 -13.37 22.92
N VAL A 573 -21.74 -14.03 23.83
CA VAL A 573 -21.40 -13.50 25.15
C VAL A 573 -19.92 -13.21 25.16
N GLU A 574 -19.58 -11.98 25.51
CA GLU A 574 -18.22 -11.52 25.66
C GLU A 574 -17.86 -11.48 27.14
N GLN A 575 -16.71 -12.03 27.49
CA GLN A 575 -16.16 -11.99 28.83
C GLN A 575 -14.78 -11.34 28.77
N ALA A 576 -14.64 -10.18 29.41
CA ALA A 576 -13.34 -9.58 29.65
C ALA A 576 -12.56 -10.43 30.65
N ILE A 577 -11.42 -10.97 30.22
CA ILE A 577 -10.48 -11.72 31.05
C ILE A 577 -9.42 -10.77 31.63
N THR A 578 -8.96 -9.81 30.83
CA THR A 578 -8.09 -8.70 31.27
C THR A 578 -8.55 -7.39 30.63
N ALA A 579 -7.90 -6.27 30.94
CA ALA A 579 -8.18 -4.98 30.29
C ALA A 579 -7.96 -5.00 28.76
N THR A 580 -7.20 -5.96 28.24
CA THR A 580 -6.83 -6.09 26.82
C THR A 580 -7.28 -7.41 26.18
N LEU A 581 -7.78 -8.37 26.98
CA LEU A 581 -8.22 -9.68 26.52
C LEU A 581 -9.70 -9.90 26.82
N THR A 582 -10.50 -10.05 25.77
CA THR A 582 -11.91 -10.46 25.82
C THR A 582 -12.06 -11.77 25.07
N VAL A 583 -12.73 -12.75 25.66
CA VAL A 583 -13.09 -14.01 25.00
C VAL A 583 -14.57 -13.98 24.64
N SER A 584 -14.93 -14.52 23.48
CA SER A 584 -16.32 -14.68 23.07
C SER A 584 -16.72 -16.16 23.07
N SER A 585 -17.93 -16.43 23.56
CA SER A 585 -18.58 -17.73 23.49
C SER A 585 -19.98 -17.61 22.90
N LEU A 586 -20.52 -18.74 22.43
CA LEU A 586 -21.89 -18.82 21.92
C LEU A 586 -22.77 -19.57 22.93
N GLU A 587 -23.87 -18.95 23.31
CA GLU A 587 -24.95 -19.56 24.09
C GLU A 587 -26.14 -19.88 23.17
N GLY A 588 -26.87 -20.96 23.46
CA GLY A 588 -28.07 -21.36 22.70
C GLY A 588 -27.81 -22.09 21.38
N LEU A 589 -26.55 -22.27 20.96
CA LEU A 589 -26.20 -23.05 19.77
C LEU A 589 -26.44 -24.55 20.01
N GLU A 590 -27.29 -25.18 19.20
CA GLU A 590 -27.59 -26.61 19.34
C GLU A 590 -26.32 -27.49 19.12
N PRO A 591 -25.98 -28.39 20.06
CA PRO A 591 -24.81 -29.24 19.93
C PRO A 591 -24.86 -30.15 18.70
N GLY A 592 -23.73 -30.28 18.01
CA GLY A 592 -23.60 -31.19 16.86
C GLY A 592 -24.24 -30.68 15.56
N MET A 593 -24.64 -29.41 15.50
CA MET A 593 -25.10 -28.77 14.27
C MET A 593 -23.95 -28.25 13.41
N CYS A 594 -22.86 -27.78 14.00
CA CYS A 594 -21.68 -27.30 13.27
C CYS A 594 -20.41 -27.42 14.12
N ASN A 595 -19.27 -27.04 13.54
CA ASN A 595 -18.06 -26.83 14.32
C ASN A 595 -18.26 -25.61 15.26
N PRO A 596 -18.05 -25.77 16.57
CA PRO A 596 -18.34 -24.72 17.55
C PRO A 596 -17.29 -23.60 17.61
N GLY A 597 -16.22 -23.62 16.81
CA GLY A 597 -15.15 -22.62 16.89
C GLY A 597 -14.14 -22.90 17.99
N ASN A 598 -13.81 -24.17 18.25
CA ASN A 598 -12.94 -24.57 19.34
C ASN A 598 -11.43 -24.54 19.01
N GLY A 599 -11.06 -24.03 17.83
CA GLY A 599 -9.69 -23.97 17.34
C GLY A 599 -9.24 -25.22 16.56
N LEU A 600 -10.10 -26.23 16.42
CA LEU A 600 -9.76 -27.48 15.73
C LEU A 600 -10.47 -27.59 14.38
N PRO A 601 -9.74 -27.88 13.29
CA PRO A 601 -10.37 -28.24 12.03
C PRO A 601 -10.98 -29.64 12.12
N TYR A 602 -12.00 -29.91 11.31
CA TYR A 602 -12.63 -31.22 11.19
C TYR A 602 -12.87 -31.57 9.72
N PRO A 603 -13.00 -32.87 9.37
CA PRO A 603 -13.43 -33.28 8.04
C PRO A 603 -14.76 -32.64 7.66
N VAL A 604 -14.90 -32.30 6.39
CA VAL A 604 -16.18 -31.87 5.84
C VAL A 604 -17.23 -32.97 6.01
N GLY A 605 -18.48 -32.59 6.19
CA GLY A 605 -19.60 -33.49 6.38
C GLY A 605 -19.65 -34.18 7.75
N LYS A 606 -18.79 -33.80 8.71
CA LYS A 606 -18.87 -34.28 10.10
C LYS A 606 -20.21 -33.96 10.76
N TYR A 607 -20.74 -32.76 10.52
CA TYR A 607 -21.95 -32.25 11.16
C TYR A 607 -23.17 -32.34 10.24
N ARG A 608 -23.55 -33.56 9.85
CA ARG A 608 -24.66 -33.82 8.90
C ARG A 608 -26.00 -33.23 9.35
N LYS A 609 -26.23 -33.09 10.66
CA LYS A 609 -27.47 -32.52 11.23
C LYS A 609 -27.61 -31.02 10.95
N GLY A 610 -26.51 -30.31 10.70
CA GLY A 610 -26.53 -28.90 10.31
C GLY A 610 -26.74 -28.65 8.83
N ALA A 611 -27.12 -29.68 8.05
CA ALA A 611 -27.48 -29.49 6.66
C ALA A 611 -28.70 -28.57 6.55
N ASN A 612 -28.68 -27.63 5.62
CA ASN A 612 -29.84 -26.80 5.34
C ASN A 612 -30.90 -27.56 4.50
N PRO A 613 -32.09 -26.98 4.25
CA PRO A 613 -33.16 -27.64 3.47
C PRO A 613 -32.77 -28.06 2.05
N PHE A 614 -31.76 -27.44 1.43
CA PHE A 614 -31.24 -27.90 0.13
C PHE A 614 -30.27 -29.09 0.28
N GLY A 615 -29.75 -29.34 1.48
CA GLY A 615 -28.78 -30.40 1.76
C GLY A 615 -27.32 -29.92 1.75
N LEU A 616 -27.10 -28.60 1.74
CA LEU A 616 -25.77 -28.00 1.89
C LEU A 616 -25.29 -28.13 3.32
N GLN A 617 -24.03 -28.54 3.50
CA GLN A 617 -23.40 -28.79 4.79
C GLN A 617 -22.24 -27.83 5.02
N ASP A 618 -21.80 -27.71 6.28
CA ASP A 618 -20.65 -26.90 6.70
C ASP A 618 -20.72 -25.44 6.23
N LEU A 619 -21.94 -24.90 6.11
CA LEU A 619 -22.19 -23.50 5.78
C LEU A 619 -21.70 -22.55 6.89
N VAL A 620 -21.61 -23.06 8.13
CA VAL A 620 -21.15 -22.27 9.29
C VAL A 620 -20.09 -23.02 10.12
N GLY A 621 -19.13 -22.27 10.66
CA GLY A 621 -18.14 -22.75 11.64
C GLY A 621 -17.00 -23.63 11.12
N CYS A 622 -17.08 -24.15 9.91
CA CYS A 622 -16.00 -24.94 9.29
C CYS A 622 -14.82 -24.02 8.93
N VAL A 623 -14.81 -23.45 7.73
CA VAL A 623 -13.86 -22.42 7.30
C VAL A 623 -14.64 -21.21 6.82
N TRP A 624 -14.04 -20.03 6.93
CA TRP A 624 -14.51 -18.86 6.20
C TRP A 624 -14.51 -19.21 4.70
N GLN A 625 -15.58 -18.85 4.01
CA GLN A 625 -15.75 -19.23 2.60
C GLN A 625 -15.65 -18.00 1.72
N LEU A 626 -14.67 -18.00 0.82
CA LEU A 626 -14.46 -16.95 -0.17
C LEU A 626 -15.66 -16.82 -1.12
N THR A 627 -16.11 -15.59 -1.36
CA THR A 627 -17.03 -15.24 -2.45
C THR A 627 -16.26 -14.63 -3.62
N ASN A 628 -16.91 -14.54 -4.77
CA ASN A 628 -16.27 -14.07 -6.01
C ASN A 628 -16.24 -12.54 -6.15
N ASP A 629 -17.07 -11.83 -5.38
CA ASP A 629 -17.23 -10.38 -5.50
C ASP A 629 -16.04 -9.66 -4.88
N GLU A 630 -15.43 -8.81 -5.69
CA GLU A 630 -14.37 -7.89 -5.26
C GLU A 630 -14.94 -6.49 -5.17
N TYR A 631 -14.63 -5.83 -4.07
CA TYR A 631 -15.10 -4.49 -3.79
C TYR A 631 -13.91 -3.54 -3.70
N LEU A 632 -14.15 -2.29 -4.13
CA LEU A 632 -13.25 -1.16 -3.96
C LEU A 632 -14.06 0.00 -3.39
N ASN A 633 -13.71 0.48 -2.19
CA ASN A 633 -14.36 1.64 -1.57
C ASN A 633 -13.45 2.89 -1.59
N GLY A 634 -12.78 3.10 -2.72
CA GLY A 634 -11.85 4.21 -2.96
C GLY A 634 -10.46 4.00 -2.39
N SER A 635 -10.31 3.38 -1.21
CA SER A 635 -9.00 3.16 -0.56
C SER A 635 -8.65 1.69 -0.34
N TYR A 636 -9.64 0.81 -0.23
CA TYR A 636 -9.37 -0.61 0.06
C TYR A 636 -10.01 -1.50 -0.98
N ARG A 637 -9.22 -2.48 -1.45
CA ARG A 637 -9.71 -3.64 -2.17
C ARG A 637 -9.97 -4.76 -1.16
N TYR A 638 -11.13 -5.39 -1.22
CA TYR A 638 -11.50 -6.48 -0.31
C TYR A 638 -12.47 -7.45 -0.98
N VAL A 639 -12.57 -8.64 -0.41
CA VAL A 639 -13.65 -9.60 -0.69
C VAL A 639 -14.47 -9.85 0.55
N ILE A 640 -15.65 -10.44 0.36
CA ILE A 640 -16.50 -10.88 1.46
C ILE A 640 -16.28 -12.38 1.70
N MET A 641 -16.13 -12.73 2.98
CA MET A 641 -16.16 -14.10 3.46
C MET A 641 -17.42 -14.36 4.26
N LYS A 642 -17.92 -15.59 4.18
CA LYS A 642 -19.18 -16.01 4.82
C LYS A 642 -19.01 -17.25 5.70
N GLY A 643 -19.95 -17.45 6.64
CA GLY A 643 -20.12 -18.68 7.42
C GLY A 643 -19.36 -18.75 8.77
N GLY A 644 -18.30 -17.99 8.94
CA GLY A 644 -17.43 -18.14 10.12
C GLY A 644 -16.50 -19.35 9.99
N SER A 645 -15.64 -19.56 10.99
CA SER A 645 -14.61 -20.60 10.95
C SER A 645 -14.39 -21.26 12.30
N TYR A 646 -13.60 -22.33 12.30
CA TYR A 646 -13.22 -23.04 13.52
C TYR A 646 -12.30 -22.22 14.44
N PHE A 647 -11.88 -21.02 14.01
CA PHE A 647 -10.95 -20.17 14.74
C PHE A 647 -11.44 -19.87 16.16
N LYS A 648 -10.57 -20.11 17.14
CA LYS A 648 -10.75 -19.70 18.54
C LYS A 648 -9.85 -18.49 18.80
N PRO A 649 -10.40 -17.26 18.90
CA PRO A 649 -9.60 -16.08 19.18
C PRO A 649 -9.02 -16.16 20.61
N SER A 650 -7.70 -16.04 20.74
CA SER A 650 -6.98 -16.13 22.02
C SER A 650 -6.33 -14.82 22.47
N ALA A 651 -6.12 -13.85 21.58
CA ALA A 651 -5.43 -12.59 21.92
C ALA A 651 -5.79 -11.38 21.02
N SER A 652 -6.30 -11.60 19.80
CA SER A 652 -6.63 -10.52 18.86
C SER A 652 -7.91 -10.86 18.09
N TRP A 653 -8.98 -10.12 18.39
CA TRP A 653 -10.34 -10.39 17.90
C TRP A 653 -10.96 -9.16 17.19
N TRP A 654 -10.19 -8.08 17.07
CA TRP A 654 -10.69 -6.79 16.60
C TRP A 654 -10.93 -6.74 15.08
N TYR A 655 -10.31 -7.63 14.29
CA TYR A 655 -10.47 -7.63 12.83
C TYR A 655 -11.35 -8.77 12.32
N VAL A 656 -10.85 -10.02 12.34
CA VAL A 656 -11.61 -11.19 11.92
C VAL A 656 -12.12 -11.93 13.14
N GLN A 657 -13.44 -12.04 13.25
CA GLN A 657 -14.03 -12.72 14.39
C GLN A 657 -14.07 -14.26 14.18
N GLY A 658 -14.00 -15.03 15.26
CA GLY A 658 -14.01 -16.50 15.21
C GLY A 658 -15.39 -17.15 15.39
N GLY A 659 -15.39 -18.49 15.30
CA GLY A 659 -16.57 -19.34 15.49
C GLY A 659 -17.59 -19.31 14.35
N PRO A 660 -18.66 -20.12 14.46
CA PRO A 660 -19.76 -20.11 13.49
C PRO A 660 -20.51 -18.78 13.50
N ARG A 661 -21.01 -18.37 12.33
CA ARG A 661 -21.71 -17.09 12.13
C ARG A 661 -23.09 -17.26 11.52
N GLU A 662 -23.95 -16.30 11.83
CA GLU A 662 -25.26 -16.13 11.23
C GLU A 662 -25.10 -15.98 9.70
N LEU A 663 -26.06 -16.48 8.93
CA LEU A 663 -25.94 -16.55 7.48
C LEU A 663 -25.95 -15.19 6.78
N HIS A 664 -26.55 -14.19 7.41
CA HIS A 664 -26.51 -12.79 6.95
C HIS A 664 -25.24 -12.06 7.42
N TYR A 665 -24.42 -12.64 8.29
CA TYR A 665 -23.15 -12.03 8.70
C TYR A 665 -22.16 -12.06 7.54
N ARG A 666 -21.41 -10.97 7.37
CA ARG A 666 -20.32 -10.85 6.39
C ARG A 666 -19.06 -10.38 7.08
N GLN A 667 -17.92 -10.92 6.64
CA GLN A 667 -16.60 -10.53 7.10
C GLN A 667 -15.78 -10.05 5.91
N MET A 668 -15.23 -8.85 6.01
CA MET A 668 -14.23 -8.39 5.04
C MET A 668 -12.94 -9.19 5.17
N LEU A 669 -12.36 -9.57 4.03
CA LEU A 669 -10.96 -9.92 3.89
C LEU A 669 -10.29 -8.86 2.99
N LEU A 670 -9.45 -8.02 3.59
CA LEU A 670 -8.65 -7.04 2.85
C LEU A 670 -7.68 -7.74 1.89
N ARG A 671 -7.64 -7.26 0.65
CA ARG A 671 -6.74 -7.72 -0.41
C ARG A 671 -5.40 -7.00 -0.27
N ILE A 672 -4.51 -7.54 0.56
CA ILE A 672 -3.18 -6.98 0.86
C ILE A 672 -2.15 -7.56 -0.11
N SER A 673 -1.94 -8.87 -0.04
CA SER A 673 -1.14 -9.66 -0.97
C SER A 673 -1.58 -11.13 -0.88
N PRO A 674 -1.34 -11.96 -1.93
CA PRO A 674 -1.72 -13.37 -1.90
C PRO A 674 -1.17 -14.11 -0.68
N GLY A 675 0.09 -13.88 -0.32
CA GLY A 675 0.69 -14.47 0.88
C GLY A 675 0.01 -14.11 2.20
N PHE A 676 -0.53 -12.89 2.33
CA PHE A 676 -1.23 -12.43 3.54
C PHE A 676 -2.68 -12.91 3.60
N GLU A 677 -3.31 -13.11 2.44
CA GLU A 677 -4.69 -13.60 2.30
C GLU A 677 -4.82 -15.10 2.56
N ARG A 678 -3.75 -15.87 2.36
CA ARG A 678 -3.68 -17.31 2.64
C ARG A 678 -3.65 -17.57 4.14
N ASN A 679 -4.82 -17.84 4.69
CA ASN A 679 -5.02 -18.02 6.11
C ASN A 679 -5.43 -19.46 6.45
N ALA A 680 -5.08 -19.91 7.65
CA ALA A 680 -5.41 -21.25 8.15
C ALA A 680 -6.91 -21.52 8.21
N THR A 681 -7.75 -20.48 8.26
CA THR A 681 -9.19 -20.60 8.53
C THR A 681 -10.05 -20.18 7.35
N VAL A 682 -9.43 -19.88 6.20
CA VAL A 682 -10.09 -19.41 4.97
C VAL A 682 -9.94 -20.47 3.90
N GLY A 683 -11.08 -20.95 3.39
CA GLY A 683 -11.20 -21.86 2.27
C GLY A 683 -12.32 -21.40 1.34
N PHE A 684 -12.87 -22.31 0.56
CA PHE A 684 -13.91 -21.96 -0.41
C PHE A 684 -14.76 -23.16 -0.80
N ARG A 685 -15.88 -22.86 -1.46
CA ARG A 685 -16.72 -23.84 -2.18
C ARG A 685 -17.10 -23.28 -3.53
N CYS A 686 -17.45 -24.12 -4.49
CA CYS A 686 -17.80 -23.67 -5.82
C CYS A 686 -19.29 -23.78 -6.13
N VAL A 687 -19.71 -23.05 -7.15
CA VAL A 687 -21.02 -23.15 -7.79
C VAL A 687 -20.86 -23.41 -9.29
N ARG A 688 -21.93 -23.89 -9.91
CA ARG A 688 -22.01 -24.14 -11.34
C ARG A 688 -23.41 -23.81 -11.85
N ASP A 689 -23.46 -23.02 -12.91
CA ASP A 689 -24.71 -22.67 -13.57
C ASP A 689 -25.32 -23.89 -14.29
N LEU A 690 -26.65 -23.96 -14.31
CA LEU A 690 -27.37 -24.96 -15.10
C LEU A 690 -27.29 -24.56 -16.58
N ARG A 691 -26.55 -25.34 -17.37
CA ARG A 691 -26.45 -25.20 -18.83
C ARG A 691 -27.75 -25.59 -19.52
#